data_AF-A0A7C0VXJ4-F1
#
_entry.id   AF-A0A7C0VXJ4-F1
#
_cell.length_a   1.000
_cell.length_b   1.000
_cell.length_c   1.000
_cell.angle_alpha   90.00
_cell.angle_beta   90.00
_cell.angle_gamma   90.00
#
_symmetry.space_group_name_H-M   'P 1'
#
loop_
_entity.id
_entity.type
_entity.pdbx_description
1 polymer ?
#
loop_
_entity_poly.entity_id
_entity_poly.type
_entity_poly.pdbx_seq_one_letter_code
_entity_poly.pdbx_strand_id
1 'polypeptide(L)'
;LLKRAPGDADLLIETARVYGWNDENAQAAKLYERVLRVAPARRRDVLRSLAWQLLWAKRPARAAEFFDEYLRAHPRALQARLGLAEARAASGRTSAALQAYRAVLAREPGNARARLGVARMLVRERRYVPALAEYRKLLAVRPDDADLLVEVARVSGWNNRNARSAALYERAIRVAPQRRGALILPLAWQLTWSGNAERAIALFREYLASHPRDVRARVGLGDALADAGRPGQALIQYRAVLAHRPNRRNAQYGAARVLGWMGRYGAAERVYREVLRRHPGDVAAQAGLARLENWGGRNRAAARTLSALLRAHAGRTGLRHDLATAQYWSGFDDLALTTLDGSRTRADVVLRRHIRHELAPTVSASLDGSTDSDRLHIVAMTLNSQYHFGATRWLGLAYRVARLQQNNPAIRADNRLYGHEVLVSGGQRIGSLDTPWGTVWPSVALGVRNYSNWQTFAWRANAKWIPTDLWRVDLYSGNEVIENIRSIRNRATFRSLDADVSWQVLPRLNLGIGAGAGIFDDLPGDRNIRRRFRSHVLGVFHLHPRIFAEWSFLYFNDSNPNVQVGYYNPGAYWEHRATFGFSTRWHGFALAARGGMGRLTEDPGSSDWLYFWRASIGRDLGGAGGLRLVVGRTDSKQLAGVSSAGYRRTYLSLGYIYRF
;
A
#
# COMPACT_ATOMS: atom_id res chain seq x y z
N LEU A 1 -55.45 -10.44 54.48
CA LEU A 1 -54.56 -10.55 55.66
C LEU A 1 -53.76 -9.27 55.90
N LEU A 2 -52.95 -8.79 54.95
CA LEU A 2 -52.06 -7.64 55.15
C LEU A 2 -52.78 -6.30 55.43
N LYS A 3 -54.04 -6.17 54.97
CA LYS A 3 -54.94 -5.05 55.34
C LYS A 3 -55.40 -5.10 56.80
N ARG A 4 -55.49 -6.31 57.39
CA ARG A 4 -55.94 -6.53 58.78
C ARG A 4 -54.78 -6.50 59.79
N ALA A 5 -53.57 -6.84 59.36
CA ALA A 5 -52.35 -6.80 60.17
C ALA A 5 -51.18 -6.13 59.41
N PRO A 6 -51.22 -4.79 59.23
CA PRO A 6 -50.27 -4.08 58.38
C PRO A 6 -48.81 -4.02 58.91
N GLY A 7 -48.60 -4.34 60.18
CA GLY A 7 -47.29 -4.35 60.85
C GLY A 7 -46.69 -5.75 61.06
N ASP A 8 -47.40 -6.81 60.69
CA ASP A 8 -46.93 -8.20 60.86
C ASP A 8 -45.74 -8.48 59.92
N ALA A 9 -44.57 -8.69 60.52
CA ALA A 9 -43.32 -8.87 59.80
C ALA A 9 -43.28 -10.16 58.97
N ASP A 10 -43.84 -11.26 59.48
CA ASP A 10 -43.83 -12.54 58.78
C ASP A 10 -44.77 -12.48 57.58
N LEU A 11 -45.94 -11.88 57.75
CA LEU A 11 -46.89 -11.65 56.66
C LEU A 11 -46.32 -10.73 55.57
N LEU A 12 -45.57 -9.68 55.96
CA LEU A 12 -44.87 -8.79 55.04
C LEU A 12 -43.77 -9.51 54.25
N ILE A 13 -42.99 -10.38 54.92
CA ILE A 13 -41.92 -11.16 54.29
C ILE A 13 -42.50 -12.15 53.27
N GLU A 14 -43.51 -12.93 53.64
CA GLU A 14 -44.11 -13.90 52.73
C GLU A 14 -44.77 -13.21 51.53
N THR A 15 -45.47 -12.10 51.77
CA THR A 15 -46.06 -11.32 50.67
C THR A 15 -44.98 -10.75 49.75
N ALA A 16 -43.84 -10.28 50.30
CA ALA A 16 -42.72 -9.81 49.50
C ALA A 16 -42.11 -10.93 48.62
N ARG A 17 -42.06 -12.17 49.11
CA ARG A 17 -41.61 -13.32 48.31
C ARG A 17 -42.54 -13.61 47.15
N VAL A 18 -43.87 -13.57 47.39
CA VAL A 18 -44.87 -13.76 46.32
C VAL A 18 -44.73 -12.70 45.23
N TYR A 19 -44.61 -11.42 45.59
CA TYR A 19 -44.33 -10.37 44.62
C TYR A 19 -43.01 -10.59 43.87
N GLY A 20 -41.98 -11.09 44.55
CA GLY A 20 -40.71 -11.45 43.92
C GLY A 20 -40.82 -12.60 42.92
N TRP A 21 -41.64 -13.62 43.21
CA TRP A 21 -41.92 -14.73 42.28
C TRP A 21 -42.72 -14.29 41.05
N ASN A 22 -43.53 -13.24 41.18
CA ASN A 22 -44.28 -12.64 40.08
C ASN A 22 -43.49 -11.56 39.31
N ASP A 23 -42.17 -11.46 39.50
CA ASP A 23 -41.29 -10.44 38.92
C ASP A 23 -41.68 -8.98 39.26
N GLU A 24 -42.55 -8.77 40.24
CA GLU A 24 -42.92 -7.47 40.79
C GLU A 24 -41.88 -6.98 41.82
N ASN A 25 -40.64 -6.93 41.37
CA ASN A 25 -39.44 -6.74 42.19
C ASN A 25 -39.44 -5.42 42.98
N ALA A 26 -40.07 -4.36 42.44
CA ALA A 26 -40.17 -3.07 43.12
C ALA A 26 -41.17 -3.12 44.29
N GLN A 27 -42.28 -3.85 44.14
CA GLN A 27 -43.29 -4.07 45.17
C GLN A 27 -42.72 -4.96 46.28
N ALA A 28 -42.03 -6.04 45.89
CA ALA A 28 -41.30 -6.90 46.83
C ALA A 28 -40.28 -6.09 47.65
N ALA A 29 -39.47 -5.25 47.01
CA ALA A 29 -38.52 -4.39 47.70
C ALA A 29 -39.20 -3.41 48.68
N LYS A 30 -40.33 -2.80 48.31
CA LYS A 30 -41.10 -1.90 49.21
C LYS A 30 -41.59 -2.62 50.46
N LEU A 31 -42.04 -3.88 50.33
CA LEU A 31 -42.51 -4.68 51.47
C LEU A 31 -41.35 -5.05 52.39
N TYR A 32 -40.21 -5.47 51.85
CA TYR A 32 -39.01 -5.68 52.67
C TYR A 32 -38.50 -4.39 53.34
N GLU A 33 -38.52 -3.24 52.67
CA GLU A 33 -38.19 -1.94 53.27
C GLU A 33 -39.20 -1.55 54.37
N ARG A 34 -40.45 -2.03 54.30
CA ARG A 34 -41.43 -1.86 55.38
C ARG A 34 -41.09 -2.72 56.59
N VAL A 35 -40.65 -3.97 56.41
CA VAL A 35 -40.16 -4.83 57.50
C VAL A 35 -39.03 -4.13 58.27
N LEU A 36 -38.10 -3.48 57.56
CA LEU A 36 -37.02 -2.71 58.20
C LEU A 36 -37.50 -1.58 59.12
N ARG A 37 -38.71 -1.04 58.88
CA ARG A 37 -39.31 0.04 59.68
C ARG A 37 -40.15 -0.49 60.84
N VAL A 38 -40.96 -1.53 60.61
CA VAL A 38 -41.94 -2.01 61.60
C VAL A 38 -41.38 -3.10 62.52
N ALA A 39 -40.30 -3.79 62.11
CA ALA A 39 -39.66 -4.84 62.91
C ALA A 39 -38.12 -4.80 62.76
N PRO A 40 -37.43 -3.82 63.38
CA PRO A 40 -35.97 -3.68 63.28
C PRO A 40 -35.18 -4.93 63.71
N ALA A 41 -35.72 -5.73 64.65
CA ALA A 41 -35.13 -6.99 65.07
C ALA A 41 -35.00 -8.02 63.93
N ARG A 42 -35.92 -7.98 62.96
CA ARG A 42 -35.94 -8.87 61.77
C ARG A 42 -35.09 -8.35 60.61
N ARG A 43 -34.35 -7.25 60.81
CA ARG A 43 -33.54 -6.61 59.76
C ARG A 43 -32.62 -7.60 59.06
N ARG A 44 -31.84 -8.37 59.83
CA ARG A 44 -30.83 -9.32 59.29
C ARG A 44 -31.46 -10.39 58.38
N ASP A 45 -32.69 -10.79 58.66
CA ASP A 45 -33.40 -11.87 57.94
C ASP A 45 -33.74 -11.46 56.51
N VAL A 46 -33.96 -10.16 56.27
CA VAL A 46 -34.47 -9.66 55.00
C VAL A 46 -33.42 -8.98 54.13
N LEU A 47 -32.24 -8.62 54.66
CA LEU A 47 -31.21 -7.85 53.93
C LEU A 47 -30.84 -8.46 52.58
N ARG A 48 -30.55 -9.77 52.54
CA ARG A 48 -30.16 -10.47 51.31
C ARG A 48 -31.28 -10.47 50.27
N SER A 49 -32.51 -10.78 50.70
CA SER A 49 -33.67 -10.83 49.81
C SER A 49 -34.00 -9.44 49.28
N LEU A 50 -34.02 -8.42 50.15
CA LEU A 50 -34.19 -7.02 49.76
C LEU A 50 -33.13 -6.59 48.74
N ALA A 51 -31.86 -6.92 48.96
CA ALA A 51 -30.79 -6.55 48.05
C ALA A 51 -30.98 -7.14 46.64
N TRP A 52 -31.40 -8.41 46.52
CA TRP A 52 -31.75 -9.02 45.24
C TRP A 52 -32.95 -8.34 44.57
N GLN A 53 -34.03 -8.11 45.33
CA GLN A 53 -35.22 -7.42 44.81
C GLN A 53 -34.89 -6.01 44.32
N LEU A 54 -34.05 -5.26 45.04
CA LEU A 54 -33.59 -3.95 44.61
C LEU A 54 -32.73 -4.01 43.34
N LEU A 55 -31.88 -5.03 43.20
CA LEU A 55 -31.08 -5.21 42.00
C LEU A 55 -31.97 -5.48 40.78
N TRP A 56 -32.94 -6.37 40.91
CA TRP A 56 -33.91 -6.70 39.84
C TRP A 56 -34.87 -5.54 39.55
N ALA A 57 -35.22 -4.74 40.56
CA ALA A 57 -35.97 -3.49 40.42
C ALA A 57 -35.14 -2.32 39.83
N LYS A 58 -33.94 -2.58 39.28
CA LYS A 58 -33.04 -1.58 38.68
C LYS A 58 -32.60 -0.47 39.66
N ARG A 59 -32.46 -0.78 40.95
CA ARG A 59 -31.92 0.11 42.00
C ARG A 59 -30.56 -0.43 42.52
N PRO A 60 -29.52 -0.51 41.67
CA PRO A 60 -28.29 -1.26 41.97
C PRO A 60 -27.40 -0.60 43.04
N ALA A 61 -27.43 0.73 43.20
CA ALA A 61 -26.66 1.41 44.23
C ALA A 61 -27.13 1.00 45.64
N ARG A 62 -28.45 1.05 45.87
CA ARG A 62 -29.06 0.60 47.14
C ARG A 62 -28.90 -0.91 47.34
N ALA A 63 -29.03 -1.70 46.28
CA ALA A 63 -28.76 -3.14 46.36
C ALA A 63 -27.35 -3.44 46.88
N ALA A 64 -26.35 -2.70 46.40
CA ALA A 64 -24.96 -2.85 46.85
C ALA A 64 -24.80 -2.52 48.34
N GLU A 65 -25.47 -1.48 48.85
CA GLU A 65 -25.45 -1.11 50.28
C GLU A 65 -25.96 -2.26 51.15
N PHE A 66 -27.11 -2.85 50.80
CA PHE A 66 -27.70 -3.95 51.58
C PHE A 66 -26.92 -5.27 51.44
N PHE A 67 -26.30 -5.52 50.27
CA PHE A 67 -25.37 -6.65 50.14
C PHE A 67 -24.10 -6.45 50.99
N ASP A 68 -23.51 -5.25 50.99
CA ASP A 68 -22.34 -4.93 51.82
C ASP A 68 -22.68 -5.06 53.31
N GLU A 69 -23.86 -4.59 53.73
CA GLU A 69 -24.35 -4.77 55.11
C GLU A 69 -24.50 -6.26 55.48
N TYR A 70 -25.16 -7.05 54.63
CA TYR A 70 -25.33 -8.49 54.85
C TYR A 70 -23.98 -9.22 54.93
N LEU A 71 -23.01 -8.84 54.10
CA LEU A 71 -21.69 -9.47 54.05
C LEU A 71 -20.82 -9.16 55.28
N ARG A 72 -21.08 -8.10 56.05
CA ARG A 72 -20.39 -7.86 57.33
C ARG A 72 -20.69 -8.96 58.35
N ALA A 73 -21.93 -9.43 58.40
CA ALA A 73 -22.34 -10.53 59.28
C ALA A 73 -22.07 -11.92 58.66
N HIS A 74 -22.04 -12.00 57.32
CA HIS A 74 -21.88 -13.26 56.59
C HIS A 74 -20.74 -13.18 55.56
N PRO A 75 -19.47 -13.04 55.98
CA PRO A 75 -18.33 -12.78 55.07
C PRO A 75 -18.06 -13.92 54.07
N ARG A 76 -18.58 -15.13 54.35
CA ARG A 76 -18.45 -16.31 53.50
C ARG A 76 -19.65 -16.55 52.56
N ALA A 77 -20.68 -15.69 52.60
CA ALA A 77 -21.89 -15.86 51.79
C ALA A 77 -21.63 -15.52 50.31
N LEU A 78 -21.19 -16.52 49.54
CA LEU A 78 -20.73 -16.32 48.17
C LEU A 78 -21.81 -15.78 47.22
N GLN A 79 -23.05 -16.22 47.37
CA GLN A 79 -24.19 -15.72 46.57
C GLN A 79 -24.46 -14.24 46.81
N ALA A 80 -24.35 -13.77 48.06
CA ALA A 80 -24.47 -12.35 48.37
C ALA A 80 -23.28 -11.54 47.83
N ARG A 81 -22.08 -12.13 47.81
CA ARG A 81 -20.90 -11.51 47.21
C ARG A 81 -20.98 -11.41 45.68
N LEU A 82 -21.59 -12.40 45.04
CA LEU A 82 -21.93 -12.35 43.61
C LEU A 82 -22.99 -11.27 43.33
N GLY A 83 -24.04 -11.19 44.15
CA GLY A 83 -25.06 -10.14 44.07
C GLY A 83 -24.47 -8.73 44.25
N LEU A 84 -23.53 -8.57 45.19
CA LEU A 84 -22.77 -7.32 45.36
C LEU A 84 -21.96 -6.96 44.11
N ALA A 85 -21.27 -7.94 43.51
CA ALA A 85 -20.50 -7.73 42.29
C ALA A 85 -21.40 -7.26 41.13
N GLU A 86 -22.59 -7.85 41.01
CA GLU A 86 -23.59 -7.45 40.01
C GLU A 86 -24.19 -6.08 40.27
N ALA A 87 -24.50 -5.76 41.52
CA ALA A 87 -24.98 -4.44 41.93
C ALA A 87 -23.92 -3.36 41.65
N ARG A 88 -22.64 -3.64 41.91
CA ARG A 88 -21.51 -2.76 41.54
C ARG A 88 -21.37 -2.64 40.03
N ALA A 89 -21.54 -3.72 39.27
CA ALA A 89 -21.49 -3.68 37.81
C ALA A 89 -22.65 -2.85 37.23
N ALA A 90 -23.87 -3.03 37.73
CA ALA A 90 -25.06 -2.30 37.29
C ALA A 90 -25.03 -0.81 37.66
N SER A 91 -24.36 -0.45 38.76
CA SER A 91 -24.14 0.95 39.17
C SER A 91 -22.92 1.62 38.49
N GLY A 92 -22.30 0.98 37.49
CA GLY A 92 -21.17 1.55 36.74
C GLY A 92 -19.81 1.48 37.45
N ARG A 93 -19.74 0.93 38.67
CA ARG A 93 -18.52 0.78 39.48
C ARG A 93 -17.66 -0.39 38.97
N THR A 94 -17.14 -0.26 37.74
CA THR A 94 -16.52 -1.35 36.95
C THR A 94 -15.34 -2.02 37.67
N SER A 95 -14.39 -1.26 38.21
CA SER A 95 -13.21 -1.84 38.87
C SER A 95 -13.57 -2.53 40.20
N ALA A 96 -14.52 -1.97 40.96
CA ALA A 96 -15.01 -2.58 42.19
C ALA A 96 -15.80 -3.87 41.92
N ALA A 97 -16.57 -3.91 40.83
CA ALA A 97 -17.26 -5.12 40.37
C ALA A 97 -16.26 -6.20 39.93
N LEU A 98 -15.21 -5.82 39.18
CA LEU A 98 -14.17 -6.74 38.74
C LEU A 98 -13.46 -7.40 39.92
N GLN A 99 -13.10 -6.62 40.96
CA GLN A 99 -12.53 -7.16 42.19
C GLN A 99 -13.48 -8.13 42.88
N ALA A 100 -14.76 -7.75 43.05
CA ALA A 100 -15.76 -8.59 43.70
C ALA A 100 -15.98 -9.91 42.93
N TYR A 101 -16.09 -9.89 41.61
CA TYR A 101 -16.21 -11.11 40.78
C TYR A 101 -14.96 -12.00 40.85
N ARG A 102 -13.75 -11.42 40.81
CA ARG A 102 -12.50 -12.20 40.96
C ARG A 102 -12.43 -12.88 42.31
N ALA A 103 -12.89 -12.19 43.34
CA ALA A 103 -12.92 -12.74 44.66
C ALA A 103 -13.92 -13.92 44.72
N VAL A 104 -15.08 -13.85 44.06
CA VAL A 104 -15.97 -15.02 43.90
C VAL A 104 -15.24 -16.18 43.21
N LEU A 105 -14.54 -15.93 42.12
CA LEU A 105 -13.78 -16.96 41.38
C LEU A 105 -12.60 -17.55 42.13
N ALA A 106 -12.01 -16.81 43.08
CA ALA A 106 -10.94 -17.34 43.93
C ALA A 106 -11.43 -18.43 44.89
N ARG A 107 -12.73 -18.47 45.19
CA ARG A 107 -13.36 -19.51 46.02
C ARG A 107 -14.07 -20.57 45.18
N GLU A 108 -14.74 -20.15 44.11
CA GLU A 108 -15.37 -21.05 43.14
C GLU A 108 -14.86 -20.78 41.72
N PRO A 109 -13.75 -21.41 41.31
CA PRO A 109 -13.20 -21.22 39.97
C PRO A 109 -14.20 -21.55 38.85
N GLY A 110 -15.12 -22.49 39.08
CA GLY A 110 -16.15 -22.92 38.13
C GLY A 110 -17.37 -22.00 38.02
N ASN A 111 -17.47 -20.91 38.80
CA ASN A 111 -18.65 -20.06 38.80
C ASN A 111 -18.80 -19.27 37.49
N ALA A 112 -19.62 -19.79 36.56
CA ALA A 112 -19.80 -19.24 35.23
C ALA A 112 -20.37 -17.81 35.25
N ARG A 113 -21.25 -17.49 36.22
CA ARG A 113 -21.86 -16.17 36.37
C ARG A 113 -20.82 -15.12 36.77
N ALA A 114 -19.96 -15.44 37.74
CA ALA A 114 -18.84 -14.58 38.13
C ALA A 114 -17.82 -14.42 37.00
N ARG A 115 -17.51 -15.50 36.27
CA ARG A 115 -16.57 -15.46 35.14
C ARG A 115 -17.08 -14.61 33.98
N LEU A 116 -18.36 -14.71 33.65
CA LEU A 116 -19.01 -13.82 32.68
C LEU A 116 -18.98 -12.36 33.15
N GLY A 117 -19.20 -12.13 34.45
CA GLY A 117 -19.02 -10.83 35.10
C GLY A 117 -17.61 -10.25 34.89
N VAL A 118 -16.56 -11.02 35.18
CA VAL A 118 -15.16 -10.64 34.92
C VAL A 118 -14.95 -10.29 33.45
N ALA A 119 -15.37 -11.16 32.52
CA ALA A 119 -15.20 -10.94 31.09
C ALA A 119 -15.87 -9.63 30.63
N ARG A 120 -17.11 -9.37 31.05
CA ARG A 120 -17.85 -8.15 30.72
C ARG A 120 -17.23 -6.90 31.35
N MET A 121 -16.70 -6.96 32.58
CA MET A 121 -16.00 -5.82 33.18
C MET A 121 -14.70 -5.50 32.44
N LEU A 122 -13.93 -6.52 32.05
CA LEU A 122 -12.73 -6.34 31.21
C LEU A 122 -13.07 -5.71 29.86
N VAL A 123 -14.20 -6.08 29.25
CA VAL A 123 -14.70 -5.44 28.02
C VAL A 123 -15.03 -3.96 28.25
N ARG A 124 -15.67 -3.59 29.36
CA ARG A 124 -15.95 -2.19 29.71
C ARG A 124 -14.69 -1.36 29.90
N GLU A 125 -13.64 -1.97 30.45
CA GLU A 125 -12.28 -1.39 30.54
C GLU A 125 -11.52 -1.41 29.20
N ARG A 126 -12.15 -1.86 28.09
CA ARG A 126 -11.54 -2.07 26.76
C ARG A 126 -10.34 -3.03 26.75
N ARG A 127 -10.23 -3.88 27.76
CA ARG A 127 -9.19 -4.92 27.90
C ARG A 127 -9.64 -6.20 27.20
N TYR A 128 -9.70 -6.14 25.86
CA TYR A 128 -10.30 -7.21 25.06
C TYR A 128 -9.51 -8.53 25.11
N VAL A 129 -8.17 -8.50 25.12
CA VAL A 129 -7.36 -9.73 25.15
C VAL A 129 -7.60 -10.54 26.44
N PRO A 130 -7.51 -9.95 27.65
CA PRO A 130 -7.91 -10.65 28.89
C PRO A 130 -9.37 -11.09 28.88
N ALA A 131 -10.30 -10.27 28.37
CA ALA A 131 -11.71 -10.65 28.29
C ALA A 131 -11.93 -11.90 27.44
N LEU A 132 -11.29 -11.97 26.27
CA LEU A 132 -11.36 -13.12 25.37
C LEU A 132 -10.78 -14.40 26.00
N ALA A 133 -9.82 -14.28 26.92
CA ALA A 133 -9.31 -15.42 27.68
C ALA A 133 -10.37 -16.00 28.62
N GLU A 134 -11.14 -15.15 29.32
CA GLU A 134 -12.24 -15.60 30.19
C GLU A 134 -13.42 -16.17 29.39
N TYR A 135 -13.78 -15.52 28.28
CA TYR A 135 -14.78 -16.02 27.35
C TYR A 135 -14.44 -17.40 26.77
N ARG A 136 -13.15 -17.67 26.48
CA ARG A 136 -12.71 -18.99 26.01
C ARG A 136 -13.04 -20.08 27.04
N LYS A 137 -12.82 -19.81 28.33
CA LYS A 137 -13.12 -20.78 29.38
C LYS A 137 -14.63 -20.99 29.56
N LEU A 138 -15.45 -19.97 29.30
CA LEU A 138 -16.93 -20.10 29.32
C LEU A 138 -17.42 -20.95 28.14
N LEU A 139 -16.90 -20.70 26.94
CA LEU A 139 -17.25 -21.47 25.73
C LEU A 139 -16.78 -22.93 25.79
N ALA A 140 -15.77 -23.25 26.60
CA ALA A 140 -15.36 -24.64 26.83
C ALA A 140 -16.43 -25.45 27.56
N VAL A 141 -17.23 -24.80 28.43
CA VAL A 141 -18.31 -25.44 29.20
C VAL A 141 -19.64 -25.33 28.47
N ARG A 142 -19.87 -24.22 27.76
CA ARG A 142 -21.11 -23.94 27.01
C ARG A 142 -20.77 -23.67 25.54
N PRO A 143 -20.39 -24.71 24.78
CA PRO A 143 -19.95 -24.56 23.40
C PRO A 143 -21.02 -23.94 22.50
N ASP A 144 -22.29 -24.28 22.73
CA ASP A 144 -23.42 -23.92 21.87
C ASP A 144 -24.39 -22.94 22.55
N ASP A 145 -23.89 -22.12 23.48
CA ASP A 145 -24.64 -20.97 23.98
C ASP A 145 -24.60 -19.84 22.95
N ALA A 146 -25.70 -19.65 22.22
CA ALA A 146 -25.79 -18.68 21.14
C ALA A 146 -25.56 -17.24 21.60
N ASP A 147 -26.01 -16.86 22.80
CA ASP A 147 -25.78 -15.51 23.34
C ASP A 147 -24.32 -15.29 23.70
N LEU A 148 -23.70 -16.28 24.32
CA LEU A 148 -22.26 -16.26 24.60
C LEU A 148 -21.47 -16.16 23.29
N LEU A 149 -21.77 -16.98 22.28
CA LEU A 149 -21.11 -16.93 20.97
C LEU A 149 -21.19 -15.53 20.33
N VAL A 150 -22.36 -14.89 20.37
CA VAL A 150 -22.57 -13.52 19.85
C VAL A 150 -21.75 -12.49 20.65
N GLU A 151 -21.69 -12.59 21.97
CA GLU A 151 -20.86 -11.69 22.80
C GLU A 151 -19.37 -11.85 22.47
N VAL A 152 -18.87 -13.08 22.38
CA VAL A 152 -17.48 -13.34 22.02
C VAL A 152 -17.17 -12.89 20.59
N ALA A 153 -18.12 -13.05 19.66
CA ALA A 153 -17.98 -12.56 18.29
C ALA A 153 -17.79 -11.04 18.29
N ARG A 154 -18.66 -10.29 18.97
CA ARG A 154 -18.60 -8.82 19.05
C ARG A 154 -17.27 -8.34 19.64
N VAL A 155 -16.84 -8.94 20.75
CA VAL A 155 -15.58 -8.59 21.43
C VAL A 155 -14.37 -8.95 20.55
N SER A 156 -14.43 -10.06 19.81
CA SER A 156 -13.40 -10.41 18.83
C SER A 156 -13.29 -9.37 17.72
N GLY A 157 -14.42 -8.85 17.23
CA GLY A 157 -14.45 -7.76 16.25
C GLY A 157 -13.87 -6.45 16.78
N TRP A 158 -14.22 -6.06 18.02
CA TRP A 158 -13.62 -4.88 18.67
C TRP A 158 -12.11 -5.02 18.90
N ASN A 159 -11.61 -6.24 19.06
CA ASN A 159 -10.19 -6.55 19.12
C ASN A 159 -9.55 -6.74 17.73
N ASN A 160 -10.23 -6.33 16.65
CA ASN A 160 -9.81 -6.45 15.25
C ASN A 160 -9.47 -7.88 14.80
N ARG A 161 -10.06 -8.89 15.46
CA ARG A 161 -9.97 -10.31 15.07
C ARG A 161 -11.17 -10.70 14.20
N ASN A 162 -11.32 -10.01 13.08
CA ASN A 162 -12.52 -10.04 12.25
C ASN A 162 -12.84 -11.45 11.70
N ALA A 163 -11.83 -12.21 11.27
CA ALA A 163 -12.02 -13.58 10.80
C ALA A 163 -12.58 -14.51 11.89
N ARG A 164 -12.05 -14.39 13.13
CA ARG A 164 -12.57 -15.14 14.29
C ARG A 164 -13.97 -14.69 14.68
N SER A 165 -14.24 -13.39 14.60
CA SER A 165 -15.58 -12.84 14.85
C SER A 165 -16.60 -13.41 13.86
N ALA A 166 -16.28 -13.45 12.56
CA ALA A 166 -17.12 -14.04 11.53
C ALA A 166 -17.43 -15.51 11.82
N ALA A 167 -16.41 -16.33 12.12
CA ALA A 167 -16.60 -17.74 12.44
C ALA A 167 -17.53 -17.98 13.66
N LEU A 168 -17.47 -17.10 14.67
CA LEU A 168 -18.35 -17.18 15.84
C LEU A 168 -19.79 -16.78 15.51
N TYR A 169 -20.02 -15.76 14.68
CA TYR A 169 -21.36 -15.43 14.19
C TYR A 169 -21.96 -16.55 13.34
N GLU A 170 -21.16 -17.17 12.47
CA GLU A 170 -21.61 -18.34 11.69
C GLU A 170 -22.01 -19.50 12.60
N ARG A 171 -21.24 -19.76 13.66
CA ARG A 171 -21.59 -20.78 14.65
C ARG A 171 -22.88 -20.42 15.41
N ALA A 172 -23.04 -19.17 15.84
CA ALA A 172 -24.26 -18.72 16.50
C ALA A 172 -25.50 -18.90 15.61
N ILE A 173 -25.38 -18.65 14.30
CA ILE A 173 -26.46 -18.90 13.33
C ILE A 173 -26.74 -20.39 13.17
N ARG A 174 -25.72 -21.27 13.15
CA ARG A 174 -25.94 -22.72 13.07
C ARG A 174 -26.70 -23.27 14.29
N VAL A 175 -26.35 -22.78 15.48
CA VAL A 175 -26.94 -23.24 16.75
C VAL A 175 -28.34 -22.62 16.98
N ALA A 176 -28.57 -21.40 16.50
CA ALA A 176 -29.86 -20.72 16.59
C ALA A 176 -30.27 -20.12 15.23
N PRO A 177 -30.75 -20.94 14.28
CA PRO A 177 -31.09 -20.50 12.92
C PRO A 177 -32.11 -19.37 12.85
N GLN A 178 -33.06 -19.33 13.78
CA GLN A 178 -34.07 -18.26 13.91
C GLN A 178 -33.46 -16.87 14.16
N ARG A 179 -32.23 -16.79 14.67
CA ARG A 179 -31.52 -15.51 14.89
C ARG A 179 -30.81 -14.99 13.66
N ARG A 180 -30.81 -15.74 12.54
CA ARG A 180 -30.07 -15.40 11.32
C ARG A 180 -30.30 -13.96 10.87
N GLY A 181 -31.55 -13.50 10.81
CA GLY A 181 -31.88 -12.13 10.39
C GLY A 181 -31.14 -11.04 11.16
N ALA A 182 -30.98 -11.22 12.49
CA ALA A 182 -30.27 -10.27 13.36
C ALA A 182 -28.73 -10.39 13.27
N LEU A 183 -28.22 -11.52 12.80
CA LEU A 183 -26.79 -11.85 12.80
C LEU A 183 -26.11 -11.73 11.42
N ILE A 184 -26.87 -11.72 10.32
CA ILE A 184 -26.32 -11.56 8.95
C ILE A 184 -25.55 -10.24 8.83
N LEU A 185 -26.13 -9.11 9.25
CA LEU A 185 -25.49 -7.81 9.08
C LEU A 185 -24.13 -7.71 9.81
N PRO A 186 -24.01 -8.04 11.11
CA PRO A 186 -22.71 -8.03 11.77
C PRO A 186 -21.75 -9.05 11.16
N LEU A 187 -22.21 -10.24 10.75
CA LEU A 187 -21.37 -11.22 10.05
C LEU A 187 -20.80 -10.66 8.73
N ALA A 188 -21.62 -10.03 7.90
CA ALA A 188 -21.21 -9.44 6.63
C ALA A 188 -20.11 -8.38 6.82
N TRP A 189 -20.22 -7.54 7.85
CA TRP A 189 -19.18 -6.58 8.23
C TRP A 189 -17.86 -7.28 8.63
N GLN A 190 -17.93 -8.33 9.45
CA GLN A 190 -16.72 -9.08 9.86
C GLN A 190 -16.06 -9.80 8.68
N LEU A 191 -16.85 -10.31 7.73
CA LEU A 191 -16.34 -10.92 6.50
C LEU A 191 -15.64 -9.89 5.62
N THR A 192 -16.22 -8.69 5.47
CA THR A 192 -15.59 -7.58 4.75
C THR A 192 -14.22 -7.25 5.34
N TRP A 193 -14.15 -6.97 6.64
CA TRP A 193 -12.89 -6.60 7.30
C TRP A 193 -11.89 -7.75 7.51
N SER A 194 -12.28 -8.98 7.19
CA SER A 194 -11.36 -10.13 7.16
C SER A 194 -10.87 -10.48 5.74
N GLY A 195 -11.27 -9.71 4.73
CA GLY A 195 -10.89 -9.93 3.33
C GLY A 195 -11.76 -10.95 2.58
N ASN A 196 -12.86 -11.42 3.18
CA ASN A 196 -13.81 -12.36 2.57
C ASN A 196 -14.93 -11.61 1.83
N ALA A 197 -14.54 -10.73 0.90
CA ALA A 197 -15.43 -9.76 0.26
C ALA A 197 -16.59 -10.40 -0.52
N GLU A 198 -16.34 -11.47 -1.29
CA GLU A 198 -17.39 -12.16 -2.06
C GLU A 198 -18.50 -12.73 -1.17
N ARG A 199 -18.14 -13.35 -0.05
CA ARG A 199 -19.11 -13.87 0.93
C ARG A 199 -19.88 -12.73 1.61
N ALA A 200 -19.20 -11.62 1.92
CA ALA A 200 -19.85 -10.44 2.49
C ALA A 200 -20.88 -9.83 1.52
N ILE A 201 -20.58 -9.75 0.22
CA ILE A 201 -21.50 -9.24 -0.81
C ILE A 201 -22.80 -10.05 -0.81
N ALA A 202 -22.72 -11.38 -0.78
CA ALA A 202 -23.90 -12.24 -0.75
C ALA A 202 -24.78 -11.95 0.48
N LEU A 203 -24.16 -11.87 1.67
CA LEU A 203 -24.87 -11.60 2.92
C LEU A 203 -25.47 -10.18 3.00
N PHE A 204 -24.77 -9.17 2.49
CA PHE A 204 -25.35 -7.82 2.44
C PHE A 204 -26.55 -7.76 1.50
N ARG A 205 -26.50 -8.45 0.35
CA ARG A 205 -27.65 -8.54 -0.58
C ARG A 205 -28.82 -9.26 0.07
N GLU A 206 -28.58 -10.38 0.75
CA GLU A 206 -29.59 -11.10 1.53
C GLU A 206 -30.25 -10.19 2.58
N TYR A 207 -29.45 -9.46 3.36
CA TYR A 207 -29.98 -8.54 4.37
C TYR A 207 -30.79 -7.39 3.75
N LEU A 208 -30.30 -6.81 2.65
CA LEU A 208 -30.96 -5.70 1.95
C LEU A 208 -32.26 -6.10 1.24
N ALA A 209 -32.47 -7.39 0.94
CA ALA A 209 -33.74 -7.86 0.38
C ALA A 209 -34.92 -7.61 1.33
N SER A 210 -34.70 -7.76 2.65
CA SER A 210 -35.70 -7.46 3.69
C SER A 210 -35.57 -6.05 4.27
N HIS A 211 -34.41 -5.40 4.13
CA HIS A 211 -34.13 -4.07 4.68
C HIS A 211 -33.65 -3.08 3.59
N PRO A 212 -34.45 -2.80 2.55
CA PRO A 212 -33.98 -2.10 1.35
C PRO A 212 -33.53 -0.65 1.62
N ARG A 213 -33.90 -0.04 2.75
CA ARG A 213 -33.52 1.33 3.10
C ARG A 213 -32.40 1.41 4.14
N ASP A 214 -31.82 0.27 4.55
CA ASP A 214 -30.74 0.29 5.54
C ASP A 214 -29.44 0.87 4.94
N VAL A 215 -29.13 2.09 5.36
CA VAL A 215 -27.95 2.84 4.92
C VAL A 215 -26.64 2.14 5.31
N ARG A 216 -26.60 1.51 6.49
CA ARG A 216 -25.39 0.84 6.99
C ARG A 216 -25.09 -0.39 6.14
N ALA A 217 -26.10 -1.19 5.79
CA ALA A 217 -25.95 -2.35 4.93
C ALA A 217 -25.59 -1.95 3.48
N ARG A 218 -26.17 -0.87 2.94
CA ARG A 218 -25.80 -0.36 1.61
C ARG A 218 -24.36 0.15 1.54
N VAL A 219 -23.90 0.88 2.56
CA VAL A 219 -22.48 1.27 2.65
C VAL A 219 -21.59 0.03 2.77
N GLY A 220 -21.96 -0.94 3.61
CA GLY A 220 -21.21 -2.19 3.76
C GLY A 220 -21.11 -2.99 2.46
N LEU A 221 -22.19 -3.06 1.68
CA LEU A 221 -22.18 -3.64 0.33
C LEU A 221 -21.22 -2.88 -0.59
N GLY A 222 -21.23 -1.54 -0.54
CA GLY A 222 -20.28 -0.70 -1.26
C GLY A 222 -18.82 -0.98 -0.87
N ASP A 223 -18.53 -1.14 0.42
CA ASP A 223 -17.19 -1.46 0.93
C ASP A 223 -16.75 -2.86 0.45
N ALA A 224 -17.61 -3.87 0.58
CA ALA A 224 -17.31 -5.23 0.14
C ALA A 224 -17.12 -5.33 -1.40
N LEU A 225 -17.92 -4.61 -2.18
CA LEU A 225 -17.73 -4.52 -3.64
C LEU A 225 -16.41 -3.85 -4.01
N ALA A 226 -16.02 -2.81 -3.25
CA ALA A 226 -14.76 -2.12 -3.45
C ALA A 226 -13.57 -3.06 -3.17
N ASP A 227 -13.61 -3.79 -2.05
CA ASP A 227 -12.58 -4.77 -1.66
C ASP A 227 -12.51 -5.98 -2.61
N ALA A 228 -13.63 -6.36 -3.25
CA ALA A 228 -13.68 -7.39 -4.29
C ALA A 228 -13.19 -6.92 -5.67
N GLY A 229 -12.65 -5.69 -5.79
CA GLY A 229 -12.16 -5.16 -7.06
C GLY A 229 -13.29 -4.78 -8.04
N ARG A 230 -14.49 -4.48 -7.54
CA ARG A 230 -15.68 -4.08 -8.34
C ARG A 230 -16.04 -2.59 -8.12
N PRO A 231 -15.15 -1.64 -8.45
CA PRO A 231 -15.32 -0.23 -8.11
C PRO A 231 -16.57 0.41 -8.75
N GLY A 232 -16.94 0.02 -9.97
CA GLY A 232 -18.15 0.53 -10.62
C GLY A 232 -19.43 0.19 -9.84
N GLN A 233 -19.56 -1.06 -9.38
CA GLN A 233 -20.70 -1.51 -8.59
C GLN A 233 -20.70 -0.87 -7.19
N ALA A 234 -19.52 -0.72 -6.57
CA ALA A 234 -19.38 -0.03 -5.29
C ALA A 234 -19.87 1.42 -5.36
N LEU A 235 -19.48 2.15 -6.42
CA LEU A 235 -19.88 3.55 -6.62
C LEU A 235 -21.39 3.71 -6.75
N ILE A 236 -22.09 2.76 -7.39
CA ILE A 236 -23.55 2.75 -7.47
C ILE A 236 -24.17 2.70 -6.06
N GLN A 237 -23.66 1.83 -5.18
CA GLN A 237 -24.20 1.71 -3.81
C GLN A 237 -23.98 2.98 -2.99
N TYR A 238 -22.80 3.60 -3.06
CA TYR A 238 -22.55 4.86 -2.36
C TYR A 238 -23.42 5.99 -2.90
N ARG A 239 -23.61 6.09 -4.23
CA ARG A 239 -24.49 7.09 -4.84
C ARG A 239 -25.94 6.93 -4.42
N ALA A 240 -26.44 5.70 -4.33
CA ALA A 240 -27.78 5.43 -3.82
C ALA A 240 -27.96 5.95 -2.39
N VAL A 241 -26.96 5.80 -1.53
CA VAL A 241 -26.98 6.38 -0.18
C VAL A 241 -26.95 7.92 -0.23
N LEU A 242 -26.07 8.50 -1.05
CA LEU A 242 -25.88 9.95 -1.15
C LEU A 242 -27.06 10.67 -1.80
N ALA A 243 -27.83 10.00 -2.66
CA ALA A 243 -29.05 10.56 -3.26
C ALA A 243 -30.11 10.89 -2.19
N HIS A 244 -30.21 10.09 -1.13
CA HIS A 244 -31.16 10.32 -0.04
C HIS A 244 -30.53 10.99 1.19
N ARG A 245 -29.22 10.82 1.40
CA ARG A 245 -28.47 11.34 2.54
C ARG A 245 -27.15 11.96 2.05
N PRO A 246 -27.20 13.17 1.45
CA PRO A 246 -26.05 13.77 0.75
C PRO A 246 -24.83 14.04 1.65
N ASN A 247 -25.06 14.19 2.96
CA ASN A 247 -24.01 14.48 3.95
C ASN A 247 -23.55 13.24 4.71
N ARG A 248 -23.85 12.03 4.21
CA ARG A 248 -23.48 10.78 4.87
C ARG A 248 -21.98 10.48 4.65
N ARG A 249 -21.15 10.97 5.56
CA ARG A 249 -19.66 10.94 5.49
C ARG A 249 -19.05 9.59 5.09
N ASN A 250 -19.48 8.47 5.66
CA ASN A 250 -18.92 7.15 5.29
C ASN A 250 -19.19 6.79 3.82
N ALA A 251 -20.35 7.16 3.26
CA ALA A 251 -20.62 7.00 1.83
C ALA A 251 -19.83 8.00 0.97
N GLN A 252 -19.61 9.24 1.45
CA GLN A 252 -18.76 10.22 0.77
C GLN A 252 -17.30 9.73 0.67
N TYR A 253 -16.73 9.23 1.78
CA TYR A 253 -15.38 8.66 1.78
C TYR A 253 -15.28 7.45 0.84
N GLY A 254 -16.24 6.53 0.93
CA GLY A 254 -16.29 5.34 0.08
C GLY A 254 -16.35 5.70 -1.41
N ALA A 255 -17.23 6.63 -1.79
CA ALA A 255 -17.34 7.13 -3.16
C ALA A 255 -16.05 7.81 -3.64
N ALA A 256 -15.46 8.69 -2.83
CA ALA A 256 -14.24 9.40 -3.18
C ALA A 256 -13.04 8.43 -3.33
N ARG A 257 -12.90 7.45 -2.42
CA ARG A 257 -11.87 6.41 -2.51
C ARG A 257 -12.00 5.59 -3.80
N VAL A 258 -13.22 5.14 -4.12
CA VAL A 258 -13.50 4.36 -5.34
C VAL A 258 -13.27 5.19 -6.61
N LEU A 259 -13.68 6.45 -6.62
CA LEU A 259 -13.37 7.37 -7.73
C LEU A 259 -11.86 7.52 -7.92
N GLY A 260 -11.08 7.59 -6.84
CA GLY A 260 -9.62 7.58 -6.88
C GLY A 260 -9.04 6.31 -7.51
N TRP A 261 -9.52 5.13 -7.12
CA TRP A 261 -9.10 3.85 -7.73
C TRP A 261 -9.45 3.76 -9.22
N MET A 262 -10.54 4.39 -9.64
CA MET A 262 -10.93 4.50 -11.06
C MET A 262 -10.10 5.55 -11.83
N GLY A 263 -9.14 6.23 -11.18
CA GLY A 263 -8.35 7.31 -11.78
C GLY A 263 -9.11 8.63 -11.97
N ARG A 264 -10.31 8.76 -11.39
CA ARG A 264 -11.16 9.97 -11.47
C ARG A 264 -10.81 10.95 -10.36
N TYR A 265 -9.54 11.35 -10.29
CA TYR A 265 -8.97 12.13 -9.19
C TYR A 265 -9.72 13.45 -8.95
N GLY A 266 -9.98 14.25 -10.00
CA GLY A 266 -10.73 15.51 -9.83
C GLY A 266 -12.16 15.35 -9.30
N ALA A 267 -12.83 14.22 -9.58
CA ALA A 267 -14.14 13.94 -9.01
C ALA A 267 -14.04 13.51 -7.53
N ALA A 268 -13.06 12.66 -7.19
CA ALA A 268 -12.80 12.27 -5.82
C ALA A 268 -12.41 13.45 -4.93
N GLU A 269 -11.58 14.36 -5.45
CA GLU A 269 -11.10 15.55 -4.77
C GLU A 269 -12.25 16.47 -4.39
N ARG A 270 -13.18 16.73 -5.32
CA ARG A 270 -14.40 17.51 -5.03
C ARG A 270 -15.21 16.93 -3.87
N VAL A 271 -15.34 15.60 -3.79
CA VAL A 271 -16.08 14.96 -2.70
C VAL A 271 -15.36 15.16 -1.35
N TYR A 272 -14.04 14.94 -1.27
CA TYR A 272 -13.30 15.17 -0.03
C TYR A 272 -13.27 16.64 0.38
N ARG A 273 -13.05 17.57 -0.57
CA ARG A 273 -13.07 19.02 -0.30
C ARG A 273 -14.44 19.47 0.20
N GLU A 274 -15.54 18.92 -0.30
CA GLU A 274 -16.87 19.25 0.23
C GLU A 274 -17.09 18.75 1.66
N VAL A 275 -16.51 17.60 2.04
CA VAL A 275 -16.51 17.18 3.45
C VAL A 275 -15.70 18.16 4.29
N LEU A 276 -14.51 18.55 3.84
CA LEU A 276 -13.61 19.45 4.56
C LEU A 276 -14.17 20.88 4.68
N ARG A 277 -14.92 21.35 3.68
CA ARG A 277 -15.61 22.64 3.74
C ARG A 277 -16.61 22.70 4.90
N ARG A 278 -17.32 21.59 5.17
CA ARG A 278 -18.29 21.48 6.28
C ARG A 278 -17.63 21.09 7.60
N HIS A 279 -16.55 20.31 7.52
CA HIS A 279 -15.85 19.75 8.67
C HIS A 279 -14.33 19.86 8.48
N PRO A 280 -13.73 21.05 8.70
CA PRO A 280 -12.31 21.27 8.43
C PRO A 280 -11.36 20.34 9.19
N GLY A 281 -11.74 19.90 10.40
CA GLY A 281 -11.00 18.95 11.23
C GLY A 281 -11.28 17.47 10.93
N ASP A 282 -11.96 17.15 9.82
CA ASP A 282 -12.26 15.77 9.47
C ASP A 282 -11.00 15.03 8.95
N VAL A 283 -10.27 14.43 9.89
CA VAL A 283 -9.02 13.70 9.64
C VAL A 283 -9.17 12.60 8.59
N ALA A 284 -10.35 11.94 8.50
CA ALA A 284 -10.56 10.88 7.53
C ALA A 284 -10.65 11.45 6.10
N ALA A 285 -11.30 12.61 5.93
CA ALA A 285 -11.31 13.33 4.68
C ALA A 285 -9.92 13.91 4.32
N GLN A 286 -9.19 14.48 5.29
CA GLN A 286 -7.84 15.00 5.07
C GLN A 286 -6.87 13.89 4.62
N ALA A 287 -6.87 12.74 5.30
CA ALA A 287 -6.07 11.58 4.92
C ALA A 287 -6.52 10.97 3.59
N GLY A 288 -7.84 10.96 3.32
CA GLY A 288 -8.41 10.54 2.04
C GLY A 288 -7.95 11.40 0.87
N LEU A 289 -7.90 12.72 1.05
CA LEU A 289 -7.39 13.68 0.06
C LEU A 289 -5.89 13.51 -0.14
N ALA A 290 -5.10 13.37 0.93
CA ALA A 290 -3.66 13.13 0.79
C ALA A 290 -3.35 11.81 0.08
N ARG A 291 -4.11 10.73 0.32
CA ARG A 291 -3.99 9.49 -0.47
C ARG A 291 -4.29 9.72 -1.95
N LEU A 292 -5.29 10.55 -2.25
CA LEU A 292 -5.68 10.88 -3.61
C LEU A 292 -4.57 11.69 -4.32
N GLU A 293 -3.96 12.63 -3.62
CA GLU A 293 -2.80 13.39 -4.09
C GLU A 293 -1.63 12.46 -4.40
N ASN A 294 -1.34 11.51 -3.50
CA ASN A 294 -0.30 10.50 -3.69
C ASN A 294 -0.59 9.62 -4.92
N TRP A 295 -1.83 9.14 -5.10
CA TRP A 295 -2.19 8.39 -6.30
C TRP A 295 -2.19 9.22 -7.58
N GLY A 296 -2.33 10.54 -7.46
CA GLY A 296 -2.30 11.50 -8.56
C GLY A 296 -0.90 11.99 -8.94
N GLY A 297 0.15 11.52 -8.26
CA GLY A 297 1.55 11.90 -8.50
C GLY A 297 2.07 13.02 -7.58
N ARG A 298 1.21 13.65 -6.77
CA ARG A 298 1.58 14.70 -5.80
C ARG A 298 2.09 14.09 -4.49
N ASN A 299 3.13 13.28 -4.60
CA ASN A 299 3.62 12.39 -3.53
C ASN A 299 4.23 13.16 -2.35
N ARG A 300 5.02 14.21 -2.61
CA ARG A 300 5.60 15.05 -1.54
C ARG A 300 4.52 15.87 -0.85
N ALA A 301 3.58 16.44 -1.61
CA ALA A 301 2.46 17.16 -1.02
C ALA A 301 1.66 16.25 -0.07
N ALA A 302 1.35 15.04 -0.52
CA ALA A 302 0.69 14.03 0.31
C ALA A 302 1.50 13.68 1.56
N ALA A 303 2.81 13.46 1.43
CA ALA A 303 3.69 13.14 2.56
C ALA A 303 3.74 14.28 3.59
N ARG A 304 3.78 15.55 3.17
CA ARG A 304 3.72 16.70 4.09
C ARG A 304 2.41 16.75 4.85
N THR A 305 1.28 16.59 4.15
CA THR A 305 -0.06 16.56 4.77
C THR A 305 -0.18 15.40 5.76
N LEU A 306 0.21 14.19 5.37
CA LEU A 306 0.14 13.00 6.23
C LEU A 306 1.08 13.11 7.44
N SER A 307 2.24 13.73 7.28
CA SER A 307 3.17 14.02 8.38
C SER A 307 2.54 14.96 9.42
N ALA A 308 1.90 16.05 8.96
CA ALA A 308 1.16 16.95 9.84
C ALA A 308 0.00 16.24 10.57
N LEU A 309 -0.78 15.43 9.85
CA LEU A 309 -1.89 14.66 10.43
C LEU A 309 -1.43 13.64 11.47
N LEU A 310 -0.34 12.92 11.19
CA LEU A 310 0.20 11.93 12.12
C LEU A 310 0.71 12.58 13.40
N ARG A 311 1.36 13.75 13.31
CA ARG A 311 1.77 14.53 14.49
C ARG A 311 0.58 14.96 15.35
N ALA A 312 -0.49 15.45 14.72
CA ALA A 312 -1.71 15.84 15.43
C ALA A 312 -2.51 14.65 16.00
N HIS A 313 -2.32 13.45 15.46
CA HIS A 313 -3.12 12.26 15.78
C HIS A 313 -2.28 10.98 15.92
N ALA A 314 -1.26 11.02 16.78
CA ALA A 314 -0.23 9.98 16.94
C ALA A 314 -0.74 8.54 17.21
N GLY A 315 -2.01 8.37 17.63
CA GLY A 315 -2.64 7.08 17.87
C GLY A 315 -3.27 6.38 16.65
N ARG A 316 -3.31 7.01 15.46
CA ARG A 316 -3.96 6.42 14.26
C ARG A 316 -2.97 5.64 13.40
N THR A 317 -2.97 4.32 13.55
CA THR A 317 -2.07 3.38 12.85
C THR A 317 -2.13 3.47 11.32
N GLY A 318 -3.30 3.75 10.73
CA GLY A 318 -3.47 3.85 9.27
C GLY A 318 -2.69 5.00 8.62
N LEU A 319 -2.49 6.11 9.34
CA LEU A 319 -1.78 7.28 8.80
C LEU A 319 -0.28 7.01 8.61
N ARG A 320 0.29 6.13 9.43
CA ARG A 320 1.70 5.75 9.34
C ARG A 320 2.00 5.04 8.02
N HIS A 321 1.15 4.10 7.64
CA HIS A 321 1.28 3.36 6.37
C HIS A 321 1.14 4.30 5.17
N ASP A 322 0.10 5.15 5.19
CA ASP A 322 -0.15 6.13 4.14
C ASP A 322 1.04 7.09 3.99
N LEU A 323 1.59 7.61 5.10
CA LEU A 323 2.76 8.49 5.10
C LEU A 323 4.00 7.80 4.54
N ALA A 324 4.31 6.59 5.01
CA ALA A 324 5.45 5.83 4.53
C ALA A 324 5.34 5.51 3.04
N THR A 325 4.13 5.21 2.56
CA THR A 325 3.87 5.01 1.13
C THR A 325 4.14 6.28 0.33
N ALA A 326 3.67 7.44 0.81
CA ALA A 326 3.89 8.72 0.15
C ALA A 326 5.38 9.14 0.15
N GLN A 327 6.10 8.91 1.27
CA GLN A 327 7.54 9.12 1.37
C GLN A 327 8.31 8.22 0.39
N TYR A 328 7.99 6.93 0.36
CA TYR A 328 8.59 5.97 -0.58
C TYR A 328 8.35 6.39 -2.04
N TRP A 329 7.11 6.71 -2.41
CA TRP A 329 6.79 7.13 -3.78
C TRP A 329 7.36 8.50 -4.18
N SER A 330 7.77 9.32 -3.20
CA SER A 330 8.49 10.57 -3.44
C SER A 330 10.02 10.41 -3.45
N GLY A 331 10.54 9.18 -3.29
CA GLY A 331 11.97 8.88 -3.28
C GLY A 331 12.66 9.12 -1.93
N PHE A 332 11.89 9.13 -0.84
CA PHE A 332 12.36 9.29 0.54
C PHE A 332 12.31 7.97 1.31
N ASP A 333 13.06 6.98 0.82
CA ASP A 333 13.10 5.63 1.38
C ASP A 333 13.61 5.60 2.83
N ASP A 334 14.55 6.47 3.18
CA ASP A 334 15.00 6.72 4.56
C ASP A 334 13.84 7.14 5.46
N LEU A 335 13.10 8.17 5.06
CA LEU A 335 11.96 8.66 5.84
C LEU A 335 10.86 7.62 5.94
N ALA A 336 10.60 6.88 4.86
CA ALA A 336 9.64 5.78 4.86
C ALA A 336 10.04 4.68 5.85
N LEU A 337 11.31 4.26 5.85
CA LEU A 337 11.82 3.26 6.80
C LEU A 337 11.74 3.74 8.25
N THR A 338 12.09 5.00 8.52
CA THR A 338 11.95 5.62 9.85
C THR A 338 10.49 5.67 10.29
N THR A 339 9.59 6.10 9.41
CA THR A 339 8.15 6.17 9.70
C THR A 339 7.56 4.79 10.00
N LEU A 340 8.05 3.77 9.30
CA LEU A 340 7.60 2.39 9.52
C LEU A 340 8.16 1.78 10.79
N ASP A 341 9.19 2.36 11.42
CA ASP A 341 9.89 1.73 12.54
C ASP A 341 8.97 1.44 13.74
N GLY A 342 9.24 0.33 14.42
CA GLY A 342 8.41 -0.20 15.51
C GLY A 342 7.01 -0.68 15.10
N SER A 343 6.52 -0.40 13.88
CA SER A 343 5.22 -0.91 13.43
C SER A 343 5.25 -2.41 13.21
N ARG A 344 4.16 -3.10 13.61
CA ARG A 344 3.97 -4.54 13.47
C ARG A 344 2.76 -4.89 12.60
N THR A 345 2.17 -3.92 11.90
CA THR A 345 1.07 -4.23 10.97
C THR A 345 1.62 -5.01 9.78
N ARG A 346 0.82 -5.94 9.23
CA ARG A 346 1.24 -6.76 8.08
C ARG A 346 1.63 -5.89 6.88
N ALA A 347 0.87 -4.84 6.59
CA ALA A 347 1.12 -3.93 5.48
C ALA A 347 2.46 -3.18 5.65
N ASP A 348 2.75 -2.69 6.86
CA ASP A 348 4.00 -1.99 7.15
C ASP A 348 5.22 -2.91 7.09
N VAL A 349 5.09 -4.15 7.56
CA VAL A 349 6.17 -5.15 7.48
C VAL A 349 6.46 -5.49 6.02
N VAL A 350 5.43 -5.67 5.19
CA VAL A 350 5.58 -5.93 3.76
C VAL A 350 6.26 -4.76 3.05
N LEU A 351 5.78 -3.53 3.28
CA LEU A 351 6.36 -2.33 2.67
C LEU A 351 7.82 -2.13 3.12
N ARG A 352 8.11 -2.27 4.42
CA ARG A 352 9.49 -2.16 4.94
C ARG A 352 10.42 -3.19 4.31
N ARG A 353 9.97 -4.45 4.19
CA ARG A 353 10.74 -5.52 3.55
C ARG A 353 11.00 -5.19 2.08
N HIS A 354 9.99 -4.68 1.38
CA HIS A 354 10.13 -4.28 -0.02
C HIS A 354 11.17 -3.17 -0.20
N ILE A 355 11.08 -2.08 0.58
CA ILE A 355 12.06 -0.98 0.52
C ILE A 355 13.48 -1.48 0.84
N ARG A 356 13.65 -2.29 1.88
CA ARG A 356 14.96 -2.87 2.23
C ARG A 356 15.53 -3.76 1.13
N HIS A 357 14.67 -4.52 0.45
CA HIS A 357 15.09 -5.36 -0.67
C HIS A 357 15.52 -4.54 -1.89
N GLU A 358 14.88 -3.39 -2.14
CA GLU A 358 15.30 -2.48 -3.21
C GLU A 358 16.64 -1.81 -2.91
N LEU A 359 16.90 -1.46 -1.65
CA LEU A 359 18.15 -0.87 -1.16
C LEU A 359 19.26 -1.88 -0.87
N ALA A 360 18.99 -3.18 -1.03
CA ALA A 360 20.00 -4.22 -0.81
C ALA A 360 21.16 -4.05 -1.81
N PRO A 361 22.42 -4.30 -1.38
CA PRO A 361 23.53 -4.41 -2.30
C PRO A 361 23.23 -5.40 -3.41
N THR A 362 23.73 -5.14 -4.61
CA THR A 362 23.48 -5.99 -5.77
C THR A 362 24.77 -6.35 -6.48
N VAL A 363 24.79 -7.56 -7.05
CA VAL A 363 25.76 -7.96 -8.07
C VAL A 363 24.98 -8.45 -9.27
N SER A 364 25.35 -8.02 -10.46
CA SER A 364 24.71 -8.45 -11.69
C SER A 364 25.73 -8.77 -12.76
N ALA A 365 25.42 -9.76 -13.58
CA ALA A 365 26.18 -10.09 -14.77
C ALA A 365 25.27 -10.07 -15.98
N SER A 366 25.74 -9.53 -17.11
CA SER A 366 25.07 -9.63 -18.41
C SER A 366 25.99 -10.17 -19.48
N LEU A 367 25.42 -10.93 -20.41
CA LEU A 367 26.02 -11.30 -21.67
C LEU A 367 25.16 -10.70 -22.80
N ASP A 368 25.76 -9.82 -23.57
CA ASP A 368 25.11 -9.04 -24.61
C ASP A 368 25.74 -9.37 -25.97
N GLY A 369 24.91 -9.78 -26.92
CA GLY A 369 25.30 -10.05 -28.30
C GLY A 369 24.53 -9.16 -29.27
N SER A 370 25.20 -8.56 -30.24
CA SER A 370 24.54 -7.88 -31.35
C SER A 370 25.22 -8.10 -32.69
N THR A 371 24.43 -8.00 -33.76
CA THR A 371 24.90 -8.06 -35.14
C THR A 371 24.25 -6.95 -35.95
N ASP A 372 25.08 -6.17 -36.62
CA ASP A 372 24.69 -5.02 -37.43
C ASP A 372 24.76 -5.35 -38.94
N SER A 373 24.13 -4.50 -39.77
CA SER A 373 23.95 -4.72 -41.22
C SER A 373 25.24 -4.74 -42.02
N ASP A 374 26.29 -4.09 -41.52
CA ASP A 374 27.64 -4.09 -42.08
C ASP A 374 28.46 -5.34 -41.68
N ARG A 375 27.82 -6.31 -41.01
CA ARG A 375 28.43 -7.53 -40.47
C ARG A 375 29.41 -7.27 -39.32
N LEU A 376 29.17 -6.20 -38.56
CA LEU A 376 29.79 -6.01 -37.25
C LEU A 376 29.07 -6.89 -36.22
N HIS A 377 29.81 -7.81 -35.60
CA HIS A 377 29.36 -8.62 -34.48
C HIS A 377 30.03 -8.14 -33.20
N ILE A 378 29.23 -7.86 -32.18
CA ILE A 378 29.72 -7.46 -30.85
C ILE A 378 29.20 -8.48 -29.85
N VAL A 379 30.11 -9.02 -29.04
CA VAL A 379 29.75 -9.83 -27.86
C VAL A 379 30.42 -9.19 -26.66
N ALA A 380 29.64 -8.83 -25.65
CA ALA A 380 30.13 -8.21 -24.43
C ALA A 380 29.62 -8.93 -23.19
N MET A 381 30.47 -8.99 -22.16
CA MET A 381 30.09 -9.40 -20.83
C MET A 381 30.28 -8.20 -19.90
N THR A 382 29.28 -7.92 -19.06
CA THR A 382 29.36 -6.85 -18.06
C THR A 382 29.10 -7.45 -16.68
N LEU A 383 30.00 -7.18 -15.74
CA LEU A 383 29.82 -7.44 -14.32
C LEU A 383 29.64 -6.11 -13.61
N ASN A 384 28.56 -5.97 -12.84
CA ASN A 384 28.31 -4.79 -12.01
C ASN A 384 28.14 -5.21 -10.55
N SER A 385 28.65 -4.40 -9.64
CA SER A 385 28.26 -4.40 -8.24
C SER A 385 27.76 -3.01 -7.85
N GLN A 386 26.76 -2.97 -6.96
CA GLN A 386 26.25 -1.73 -6.39
C GLN A 386 26.03 -1.91 -4.91
N TYR A 387 26.54 -0.98 -4.11
CA TYR A 387 26.40 -0.94 -2.67
C TYR A 387 25.69 0.36 -2.26
N HIS A 388 24.78 0.27 -1.29
CA HIS A 388 24.04 1.41 -0.75
C HIS A 388 24.54 1.75 0.65
N PHE A 389 24.93 3.02 0.85
CA PHE A 389 25.28 3.56 2.17
C PHE A 389 24.08 4.30 2.73
N GLY A 390 23.24 3.58 3.47
CA GLY A 390 21.91 4.07 3.84
C GLY A 390 21.01 4.24 2.61
N ALA A 391 19.95 5.04 2.71
CA ALA A 391 18.96 5.15 1.64
C ALA A 391 19.27 6.21 0.57
N THR A 392 20.27 7.05 0.80
CA THR A 392 20.50 8.25 -0.04
C THR A 392 21.77 8.18 -0.87
N ARG A 393 22.71 7.28 -0.54
CA ARG A 393 24.03 7.20 -1.18
C ARG A 393 24.27 5.81 -1.74
N TRP A 394 24.95 5.74 -2.86
CA TRP A 394 25.35 4.47 -3.46
C TRP A 394 26.71 4.60 -4.15
N LEU A 395 27.40 3.47 -4.24
CA LEU A 395 28.65 3.28 -4.96
C LEU A 395 28.50 2.03 -5.83
N GLY A 396 29.06 2.05 -7.03
CA GLY A 396 29.05 0.91 -7.91
C GLY A 396 30.36 0.74 -8.66
N LEU A 397 30.69 -0.51 -8.96
CA LEU A 397 31.80 -0.90 -9.81
C LEU A 397 31.24 -1.65 -11.00
N ALA A 398 31.62 -1.24 -12.20
CA ALA A 398 31.28 -1.94 -13.43
C ALA A 398 32.57 -2.37 -14.13
N TYR A 399 32.63 -3.63 -14.55
CA TYR A 399 33.67 -4.15 -15.42
C TYR A 399 33.02 -4.74 -16.66
N ARG A 400 33.42 -4.26 -17.83
CA ARG A 400 32.92 -4.73 -19.11
C ARG A 400 34.08 -5.22 -19.97
N VAL A 401 33.87 -6.37 -20.59
CA VAL A 401 34.73 -6.89 -21.65
C VAL A 401 33.92 -7.04 -22.92
N ALA A 402 34.47 -6.65 -24.06
CA ALA A 402 33.80 -6.70 -25.35
C ALA A 402 34.73 -7.26 -26.43
N ARG A 403 34.18 -8.09 -27.30
CA ARG A 403 34.83 -8.55 -28.53
C ARG A 403 34.05 -8.01 -29.71
N LEU A 404 34.74 -7.25 -30.57
CA LEU A 404 34.19 -6.72 -31.81
C LEU A 404 34.81 -7.48 -32.99
N GLN A 405 33.98 -7.89 -33.94
CA GLN A 405 34.37 -8.66 -35.12
C GLN A 405 33.68 -8.10 -36.35
N GLN A 406 34.43 -7.67 -37.37
CA GLN A 406 33.86 -7.15 -38.61
C GLN A 406 34.05 -8.14 -39.76
N ASN A 407 33.01 -8.86 -40.16
CA ASN A 407 33.08 -9.87 -41.23
C ASN A 407 32.74 -9.28 -42.61
N ASN A 408 33.41 -8.20 -43.00
CA ASN A 408 33.21 -7.53 -44.28
C ASN A 408 34.39 -7.82 -45.23
N PRO A 409 34.16 -8.47 -46.39
CA PRO A 409 35.21 -8.78 -47.39
C PRO A 409 35.97 -7.56 -47.90
N ALA A 410 35.39 -6.35 -47.79
CA ALA A 410 36.04 -5.10 -48.19
C ALA A 410 37.14 -4.63 -47.22
N ILE A 411 37.24 -5.22 -46.02
CA ILE A 411 38.21 -4.83 -44.98
C ILE A 411 39.31 -5.89 -44.92
N ARG A 412 40.46 -5.61 -45.56
CA ARG A 412 41.54 -6.59 -45.79
C ARG A 412 42.52 -6.80 -44.61
N ALA A 413 42.41 -6.09 -43.48
CA ALA A 413 43.35 -6.20 -42.35
C ALA A 413 42.66 -6.27 -40.97
N ASP A 414 43.17 -7.17 -40.11
CA ASP A 414 42.76 -7.52 -38.74
C ASP A 414 41.32 -7.12 -38.36
N ASN A 415 40.41 -8.08 -38.41
CA ASN A 415 38.98 -7.82 -38.28
C ASN A 415 38.45 -8.02 -36.85
N ARG A 416 39.34 -8.04 -35.84
CA ARG A 416 39.02 -8.32 -34.43
C ARG A 416 39.57 -7.25 -33.52
N LEU A 417 38.78 -6.81 -32.54
CA LEU A 417 39.24 -5.94 -31.45
C LEU A 417 38.67 -6.41 -30.13
N TYR A 418 39.44 -6.19 -29.06
CA TYR A 418 39.05 -6.50 -27.69
C TYR A 418 39.02 -5.22 -26.88
N GLY A 419 37.90 -4.99 -26.20
CA GLY A 419 37.65 -3.85 -25.34
C GLY A 419 37.53 -4.26 -23.89
N HIS A 420 38.11 -3.47 -23.00
CA HIS A 420 37.97 -3.57 -21.56
C HIS A 420 37.57 -2.21 -21.01
N GLU A 421 36.58 -2.16 -20.14
CA GLU A 421 36.17 -0.93 -19.44
C GLU A 421 35.97 -1.23 -17.96
N VAL A 422 36.59 -0.42 -17.11
CA VAL A 422 36.33 -0.39 -15.67
C VAL A 422 35.75 0.98 -15.33
N LEU A 423 34.63 1.02 -14.63
CA LEU A 423 34.01 2.25 -14.13
C LEU A 423 33.72 2.13 -12.64
N VAL A 424 34.14 3.13 -11.87
CA VAL A 424 33.66 3.37 -10.50
C VAL A 424 32.64 4.48 -10.57
N SER A 425 31.47 4.26 -10.00
CA SER A 425 30.36 5.20 -10.03
C SER A 425 29.81 5.45 -8.63
N GLY A 426 29.36 6.67 -8.36
CA GLY A 426 28.75 7.01 -7.09
C GLY A 426 27.73 8.10 -7.26
N GLY A 427 26.75 8.13 -6.36
CA GLY A 427 25.72 9.15 -6.37
C GLY A 427 25.08 9.34 -5.00
N GLN A 428 24.44 10.48 -4.83
CA GLN A 428 23.75 10.82 -3.58
C GLN A 428 22.49 11.64 -3.84
N ARG A 429 21.43 11.45 -3.04
CA ARG A 429 20.32 12.41 -2.93
C ARG A 429 20.71 13.60 -2.07
N ILE A 430 20.50 14.81 -2.60
CA ILE A 430 20.60 16.09 -1.90
C ILE A 430 19.20 16.69 -1.81
N GLY A 431 18.85 17.23 -0.64
CA GLY A 431 17.52 17.77 -0.32
C GLY A 431 16.67 16.82 0.54
N SER A 432 15.68 17.40 1.20
CA SER A 432 14.70 16.76 2.06
C SER A 432 13.28 16.99 1.52
N LEU A 433 12.27 16.43 2.20
CA LEU A 433 10.87 16.62 1.83
C LEU A 433 10.46 18.11 1.82
N ASP A 434 11.10 18.94 2.64
CA ASP A 434 10.73 20.34 2.88
C ASP A 434 11.71 21.33 2.24
N THR A 435 12.70 20.84 1.49
CA THR A 435 13.64 21.69 0.75
C THR A 435 12.91 22.49 -0.34
N PRO A 436 13.02 23.84 -0.37
CA PRO A 436 12.27 24.69 -1.31
C PRO A 436 12.54 24.40 -2.79
N TRP A 437 13.78 24.07 -3.12
CA TRP A 437 14.21 23.73 -4.49
C TRP A 437 14.04 22.24 -4.83
N GLY A 438 13.43 21.44 -3.95
CA GLY A 438 13.15 20.02 -4.19
C GLY A 438 14.34 19.10 -3.91
N THR A 439 14.55 18.08 -4.75
CA THR A 439 15.65 17.11 -4.58
C THR A 439 16.49 16.97 -5.83
N VAL A 440 17.80 16.81 -5.65
CA VAL A 440 18.75 16.55 -6.73
C VAL A 440 19.44 15.22 -6.46
N TRP A 441 19.63 14.42 -7.50
CA TRP A 441 20.36 13.15 -7.48
C TRP A 441 21.55 13.24 -8.42
N PRO A 442 22.66 13.90 -8.04
CA PRO A 442 23.89 13.82 -8.79
C PRO A 442 24.47 12.39 -8.74
N SER A 443 25.05 11.97 -9.85
CA SER A 443 25.94 10.81 -9.91
C SER A 443 27.07 11.04 -10.89
N VAL A 444 28.22 10.46 -10.58
CA VAL A 444 29.41 10.50 -11.44
C VAL A 444 29.95 9.08 -11.56
N ALA A 445 30.38 8.71 -12.77
CA ALA A 445 31.14 7.52 -13.06
C ALA A 445 32.46 7.94 -13.68
N LEU A 446 33.57 7.39 -13.20
CA LEU A 446 34.93 7.63 -13.69
C LEU A 446 35.62 6.29 -13.91
N GLY A 447 36.53 6.21 -14.86
CA GLY A 447 37.28 5.00 -15.10
C GLY A 447 38.10 5.02 -16.38
N VAL A 448 38.43 3.84 -16.88
CA VAL A 448 39.36 3.65 -17.99
C VAL A 448 38.80 2.62 -18.95
N ARG A 449 38.99 2.90 -20.25
CA ARG A 449 38.74 1.96 -21.35
C ARG A 449 40.07 1.61 -22.00
N ASN A 450 40.21 0.38 -22.44
CA ASN A 450 41.31 -0.06 -23.30
C ASN A 450 40.73 -0.89 -24.45
N TYR A 451 40.92 -0.42 -25.68
CA TYR A 451 40.58 -1.14 -26.89
C TYR A 451 41.84 -1.43 -27.70
N SER A 452 42.34 -2.68 -27.66
CA SER A 452 43.51 -3.14 -28.43
C SER A 452 44.65 -2.11 -28.51
N ASN A 453 45.21 -1.72 -27.36
CA ASN A 453 46.31 -0.75 -27.16
C ASN A 453 45.93 0.74 -27.26
N TRP A 454 44.65 1.07 -27.41
CA TRP A 454 44.16 2.44 -27.21
C TRP A 454 43.49 2.57 -25.85
N GLN A 455 44.19 3.19 -24.91
CA GLN A 455 43.66 3.54 -23.60
C GLN A 455 43.03 4.93 -23.63
N THR A 456 41.84 5.07 -23.05
CA THR A 456 41.15 6.36 -22.92
C THR A 456 40.43 6.46 -21.58
N PHE A 457 40.39 7.68 -21.04
CA PHE A 457 39.65 7.99 -19.83
C PHE A 457 38.15 7.93 -20.11
N ALA A 458 37.37 7.36 -19.20
CA ALA A 458 35.93 7.24 -19.30
C ALA A 458 35.26 7.98 -18.16
N TRP A 459 34.30 8.84 -18.48
CA TRP A 459 33.52 9.54 -17.47
C TRP A 459 32.09 9.79 -17.91
N ARG A 460 31.18 9.78 -16.93
CA ARG A 460 29.76 10.15 -17.08
C ARG A 460 29.33 10.92 -15.84
N ALA A 461 28.66 12.04 -16.03
CA ALA A 461 28.04 12.84 -14.98
C ALA A 461 26.54 12.94 -15.26
N ASN A 462 25.73 12.71 -14.25
CA ASN A 462 24.28 12.81 -14.34
C ASN A 462 23.77 13.64 -13.16
N ALA A 463 22.72 14.42 -13.37
CA ALA A 463 21.98 15.02 -12.28
C ALA A 463 20.48 14.98 -12.59
N LYS A 464 19.72 14.26 -11.77
CA LYS A 464 18.26 14.28 -11.81
C LYS A 464 17.74 15.23 -10.74
N TRP A 465 17.17 16.35 -11.17
CA TRP A 465 16.55 17.35 -10.31
C TRP A 465 15.03 17.25 -10.39
N ILE A 466 14.38 17.20 -9.24
CA ILE A 466 12.92 17.16 -9.10
C ILE A 466 12.53 18.33 -8.20
N PRO A 467 12.27 19.53 -8.76
CA PRO A 467 11.93 20.71 -7.96
C PRO A 467 10.59 20.54 -7.23
N THR A 468 9.60 19.98 -7.93
CA THR A 468 8.26 19.68 -7.39
C THR A 468 7.79 18.31 -7.89
N ASP A 469 6.70 17.80 -7.34
CA ASP A 469 6.20 16.45 -7.65
C ASP A 469 5.95 16.19 -9.15
N LEU A 470 5.62 17.23 -9.92
CA LEU A 470 5.20 17.09 -11.32
C LEU A 470 6.28 17.46 -12.33
N TRP A 471 7.47 17.82 -11.89
CA TRP A 471 8.56 18.31 -12.75
C TRP A 471 9.83 17.52 -12.49
N ARG A 472 10.53 17.17 -13.57
CA ARG A 472 11.83 16.53 -13.53
C ARG A 472 12.73 17.16 -14.58
N VAL A 473 13.95 17.49 -14.18
CA VAL A 473 15.03 17.93 -15.04
C VAL A 473 16.14 16.89 -14.94
N ASP A 474 16.56 16.34 -16.07
CA ASP A 474 17.72 15.45 -16.17
C ASP A 474 18.83 16.19 -16.89
N LEU A 475 20.00 16.22 -16.30
CA LEU A 475 21.24 16.66 -16.94
C LEU A 475 22.14 15.44 -17.11
N TYR A 476 22.71 15.31 -18.30
CA TYR A 476 23.63 14.24 -18.66
C TYR A 476 24.85 14.84 -19.33
N SER A 477 26.04 14.39 -18.97
CA SER A 477 27.25 14.67 -19.71
C SER A 477 28.21 13.51 -19.62
N GLY A 478 29.01 13.29 -20.65
CA GLY A 478 29.99 12.21 -20.62
C GLY A 478 30.75 12.08 -21.91
N ASN A 479 31.68 11.14 -21.90
CA ASN A 479 32.40 10.72 -23.09
C ASN A 479 32.18 9.24 -23.43
N GLU A 480 32.11 8.95 -24.72
CA GLU A 480 31.82 7.64 -25.28
C GLU A 480 32.83 7.31 -26.38
N VAL A 481 33.06 6.02 -26.59
CA VAL A 481 33.79 5.50 -27.75
C VAL A 481 32.76 4.95 -28.73
N ILE A 482 32.95 5.21 -30.01
CA ILE A 482 32.08 4.63 -31.04
C ILE A 482 32.56 3.20 -31.32
N GLU A 483 31.80 2.22 -30.85
CA GLU A 483 32.18 0.79 -30.89
C GLU A 483 32.05 0.16 -32.29
N ASN A 484 32.89 0.59 -33.23
CA ASN A 484 33.17 -0.12 -34.48
C ASN A 484 34.68 -0.12 -34.77
N ILE A 485 35.14 -1.04 -35.61
CA ILE A 485 36.58 -1.26 -35.81
C ILE A 485 37.30 -0.03 -36.36
N ARG A 486 36.70 0.67 -37.33
CA ARG A 486 37.30 1.85 -37.94
C ARG A 486 37.45 3.00 -36.94
N SER A 487 36.40 3.29 -36.18
CA SER A 487 36.37 4.40 -35.22
C SER A 487 37.34 4.16 -34.06
N ILE A 488 37.44 2.92 -33.57
CA ILE A 488 38.39 2.56 -32.50
C ILE A 488 39.83 2.74 -32.96
N ARG A 489 40.18 2.28 -34.17
CA ARG A 489 41.54 2.43 -34.72
C ARG A 489 41.94 3.90 -34.89
N ASN A 490 40.99 4.72 -35.29
CA ASN A 490 41.19 6.15 -35.48
C ASN A 490 40.98 6.96 -34.19
N ARG A 491 40.82 6.28 -33.05
CA ARG A 491 40.70 6.88 -31.72
C ARG A 491 39.55 7.89 -31.60
N ALA A 492 38.47 7.64 -32.34
CA ALA A 492 37.31 8.53 -32.38
C ALA A 492 36.51 8.47 -31.06
N THR A 493 36.26 9.64 -30.47
CA THR A 493 35.42 9.74 -29.26
C THR A 493 34.27 10.71 -29.48
N PHE A 494 33.22 10.55 -28.67
CA PHE A 494 32.07 11.45 -28.65
C PHE A 494 31.89 11.99 -27.23
N ARG A 495 31.86 13.31 -27.09
CA ARG A 495 31.55 14.00 -25.83
C ARG A 495 30.18 14.65 -25.96
N SER A 496 29.37 14.61 -24.92
CA SER A 496 28.04 15.24 -24.95
C SER A 496 27.67 15.94 -23.65
N LEU A 497 26.77 16.92 -23.78
CA LEU A 497 26.02 17.55 -22.72
C LEU A 497 24.57 17.62 -23.18
N ASP A 498 23.67 17.02 -22.42
CA ASP A 498 22.24 16.99 -22.68
C ASP A 498 21.47 17.44 -21.44
N ALA A 499 20.38 18.16 -21.68
CA ALA A 499 19.42 18.55 -20.68
C ALA A 499 18.02 18.19 -21.16
N ASP A 500 17.27 17.48 -20.33
CA ASP A 500 15.89 17.10 -20.59
C ASP A 500 15.00 17.61 -19.45
N VAL A 501 13.87 18.21 -19.80
CA VAL A 501 12.82 18.62 -18.87
C VAL A 501 11.57 17.82 -19.18
N SER A 502 11.02 17.16 -18.18
CA SER A 502 9.75 16.43 -18.27
C SER A 502 8.78 16.87 -17.19
N TRP A 503 7.50 16.89 -17.52
CA TRP A 503 6.44 17.24 -16.58
C TRP A 503 5.19 16.41 -16.78
N GLN A 504 4.51 16.15 -15.67
CA GLN A 504 3.29 15.37 -15.61
C GLN A 504 2.08 16.30 -15.71
N VAL A 505 1.44 16.36 -16.88
CA VAL A 505 0.27 17.24 -17.13
C VAL A 505 -1.01 16.63 -16.56
N LEU A 506 -1.13 15.31 -16.66
CA LEU A 506 -2.20 14.52 -16.06
C LEU A 506 -1.58 13.30 -15.36
N PRO A 507 -2.26 12.65 -14.40
CA PRO A 507 -1.71 11.50 -13.65
C PRO A 507 -1.16 10.34 -14.50
N ARG A 508 -1.45 10.33 -15.81
CA ARG A 508 -1.05 9.30 -16.79
C ARG A 508 -0.42 9.85 -18.07
N LEU A 509 -0.15 11.15 -18.14
CA LEU A 509 0.39 11.82 -19.31
C LEU A 509 1.62 12.63 -18.91
N ASN A 510 2.77 12.24 -19.46
CA ASN A 510 4.03 12.94 -19.31
C ASN A 510 4.41 13.58 -20.64
N LEU A 511 4.86 14.81 -20.58
CA LEU A 511 5.48 15.50 -21.69
C LEU A 511 6.95 15.70 -21.35
N GLY A 512 7.81 15.72 -22.37
CA GLY A 512 9.19 16.09 -22.19
C GLY A 512 9.80 16.73 -23.42
N ILE A 513 10.73 17.63 -23.17
CA ILE A 513 11.56 18.28 -24.16
C ILE A 513 13.00 18.20 -23.70
N GLY A 514 13.93 18.15 -24.63
CA GLY A 514 15.35 18.14 -24.32
C GLY A 514 16.17 18.75 -25.42
N ALA A 515 17.33 19.25 -25.05
CA ALA A 515 18.31 19.76 -25.97
C ALA A 515 19.69 19.36 -25.50
N GLY A 516 20.62 19.24 -26.42
CA GLY A 516 21.99 18.92 -26.08
C GLY A 516 22.93 19.24 -27.22
N ALA A 517 24.22 19.16 -26.92
CA ALA A 517 25.25 19.24 -27.93
C ALA A 517 26.27 18.14 -27.66
N GLY A 518 26.83 17.61 -28.73
CA GLY A 518 27.97 16.72 -28.65
C GLY A 518 29.07 17.13 -29.61
N ILE A 519 30.27 16.65 -29.35
CA ILE A 519 31.46 16.91 -30.15
C ILE A 519 32.07 15.55 -30.46
N PHE A 520 32.27 15.29 -31.74
CA PHE A 520 33.07 14.17 -32.22
C PHE A 520 34.52 14.63 -32.31
N ASP A 521 35.40 13.88 -31.64
CA ASP A 521 36.84 14.02 -31.77
C ASP A 521 37.31 12.88 -32.68
N ASP A 522 37.11 13.01 -33.99
CA ASP A 522 37.38 11.98 -35.01
C ASP A 522 38.44 12.37 -36.04
N LEU A 523 38.85 13.64 -36.13
CA LEU A 523 39.87 14.17 -37.04
C LEU A 523 40.87 15.11 -36.32
N PRO A 524 42.18 15.07 -36.60
CA PRO A 524 43.13 16.06 -36.11
C PRO A 524 42.81 17.46 -36.68
N GLY A 525 42.40 18.40 -35.83
CA GLY A 525 42.17 19.80 -36.20
C GLY A 525 40.73 20.16 -36.62
N ASP A 526 39.85 19.18 -36.80
CA ASP A 526 38.41 19.39 -37.06
C ASP A 526 37.60 18.94 -35.83
N ARG A 527 36.76 19.83 -35.30
CA ARG A 527 35.83 19.51 -34.20
C ARG A 527 34.43 19.47 -34.79
N ASN A 528 34.00 18.27 -35.15
CA ASN A 528 32.66 18.02 -35.66
C ASN A 528 31.63 18.13 -34.51
N ILE A 529 30.76 19.14 -34.56
CA ILE A 529 29.77 19.42 -33.50
C ILE A 529 28.41 18.87 -33.93
N ARG A 530 27.71 18.17 -33.02
CA ARG A 530 26.32 17.76 -33.21
C ARG A 530 25.43 18.49 -32.23
N ARG A 531 24.65 19.47 -32.69
CA ARG A 531 23.60 20.10 -31.87
C ARG A 531 22.31 19.29 -32.00
N ARG A 532 21.67 18.96 -30.88
CA ARG A 532 20.53 18.04 -30.79
C ARG A 532 19.34 18.69 -30.09
N PHE A 533 18.16 18.39 -30.60
CA PHE A 533 16.88 18.70 -29.97
C PHE A 533 16.02 17.44 -29.92
N ARG A 534 15.30 17.24 -28.81
CA ARG A 534 14.42 16.10 -28.57
C ARG A 534 13.11 16.57 -27.98
N SER A 535 12.01 15.90 -28.33
CA SER A 535 10.75 16.03 -27.60
C SER A 535 10.00 14.71 -27.59
N HIS A 536 9.18 14.48 -26.56
CA HIS A 536 8.35 13.29 -26.46
C HIS A 536 7.05 13.55 -25.70
N VAL A 537 6.04 12.77 -26.05
CA VAL A 537 4.72 12.71 -25.41
C VAL A 537 4.49 11.25 -25.02
N LEU A 538 4.42 10.97 -23.72
CA LEU A 538 4.24 9.62 -23.17
C LEU A 538 2.91 9.50 -22.43
N GLY A 539 2.01 8.68 -22.96
CA GLY A 539 0.79 8.23 -22.30
C GLY A 539 0.96 6.84 -21.68
N VAL A 540 0.66 6.70 -20.38
CA VAL A 540 0.71 5.42 -19.65
C VAL A 540 -0.68 4.99 -19.22
N PHE A 541 -1.12 3.83 -19.70
CA PHE A 541 -2.40 3.24 -19.36
C PHE A 541 -2.21 2.08 -18.38
N HIS A 542 -2.65 2.28 -17.13
CA HIS A 542 -2.61 1.26 -16.08
C HIS A 542 -3.75 0.24 -16.23
N LEU A 543 -3.77 -0.47 -17.36
CA LEU A 543 -4.57 -1.67 -17.59
C LEU A 543 -3.81 -2.89 -17.05
N HIS A 544 -4.43 -4.07 -17.06
CA HIS A 544 -3.74 -5.34 -16.84
C HIS A 544 -3.98 -6.19 -18.10
N PRO A 545 -3.00 -6.31 -19.02
CA PRO A 545 -1.60 -5.84 -18.94
C PRO A 545 -1.46 -4.31 -18.93
N ARG A 546 -0.37 -3.78 -18.34
CA ARG A 546 -0.06 -2.34 -18.39
C ARG A 546 0.34 -1.99 -19.81
N ILE A 547 -0.14 -0.88 -20.35
CA ILE A 547 0.14 -0.43 -21.72
C ILE A 547 0.72 0.99 -21.68
N PHE A 548 1.60 1.32 -22.62
CA PHE A 548 2.01 2.71 -22.86
C PHE A 548 2.08 3.00 -24.36
N ALA A 549 1.90 4.27 -24.70
CA ALA A 549 2.07 4.82 -26.02
C ALA A 549 2.95 6.07 -25.91
N GLU A 550 3.93 6.18 -26.78
CA GLU A 550 4.88 7.29 -26.82
C GLU A 550 5.00 7.81 -28.24
N TRP A 551 4.98 9.12 -28.40
CA TRP A 551 5.36 9.78 -29.64
C TRP A 551 6.60 10.62 -29.37
N SER A 552 7.64 10.46 -30.17
CA SER A 552 8.93 11.13 -29.97
C SER A 552 9.42 11.78 -31.25
N PHE A 553 10.09 12.92 -31.11
CA PHE A 553 10.78 13.63 -32.15
C PHE A 553 12.24 13.86 -31.76
N LEU A 554 13.15 13.66 -32.70
CA LEU A 554 14.58 13.93 -32.57
C LEU A 554 15.03 14.73 -33.80
N TYR A 555 15.79 15.79 -33.56
CA TYR A 555 16.46 16.57 -34.58
C TYR A 555 17.93 16.77 -34.19
N PHE A 556 18.84 16.71 -35.15
CA PHE A 556 20.19 17.22 -34.96
C PHE A 556 20.76 17.80 -36.25
N ASN A 557 21.75 18.69 -36.11
CA ASN A 557 22.46 19.32 -37.23
C ASN A 557 23.92 19.64 -36.89
N ASP A 558 24.57 20.38 -37.81
CA ASP A 558 25.95 20.89 -37.77
C ASP A 558 27.03 19.81 -37.79
N SER A 559 26.63 18.57 -38.09
CA SER A 559 27.56 17.44 -38.19
C SER A 559 28.32 17.44 -39.52
N ASN A 560 29.51 16.87 -39.55
CA ASN A 560 30.30 16.69 -40.76
C ASN A 560 29.98 15.31 -41.40
N PRO A 561 29.36 15.25 -42.60
CA PRO A 561 29.07 13.99 -43.29
C PRO A 561 30.28 13.40 -44.05
N ASN A 562 31.33 14.19 -44.26
CA ASN A 562 32.51 13.81 -45.04
C ASN A 562 33.63 13.23 -44.16
N VAL A 563 33.29 12.37 -43.19
CA VAL A 563 34.25 11.85 -42.22
C VAL A 563 35.16 10.78 -42.86
N GLN A 564 36.48 11.03 -42.88
CA GLN A 564 37.47 10.10 -43.46
C GLN A 564 37.92 8.99 -42.49
N VAL A 565 37.71 9.15 -41.20
CA VAL A 565 38.30 8.31 -40.14
C VAL A 565 37.29 7.85 -39.08
N GLY A 566 36.01 8.18 -39.22
CA GLY A 566 34.98 7.89 -38.21
C GLY A 566 33.79 7.07 -38.72
N TYR A 567 32.71 7.15 -37.95
CA TYR A 567 31.39 6.62 -38.29
C TYR A 567 30.61 7.66 -39.09
N TYR A 568 29.87 7.21 -40.11
CA TYR A 568 29.05 8.11 -40.91
C TYR A 568 28.02 8.84 -40.03
N ASN A 569 27.92 10.14 -40.20
CA ASN A 569 26.98 10.98 -39.50
C ASN A 569 26.42 12.03 -40.47
N PRO A 570 25.11 12.06 -40.75
CA PRO A 570 24.56 13.05 -41.66
C PRO A 570 24.75 14.46 -41.09
N GLY A 571 24.86 15.46 -41.97
CA GLY A 571 24.97 16.87 -41.58
C GLY A 571 23.74 17.38 -40.84
N ALA A 572 22.55 16.89 -41.21
CA ALA A 572 21.32 17.05 -40.45
C ALA A 572 20.48 15.77 -40.44
N TYR A 573 19.69 15.59 -39.38
CA TYR A 573 18.87 14.41 -39.13
C TYR A 573 17.55 14.79 -38.47
N TRP A 574 16.45 14.22 -38.95
CA TRP A 574 15.13 14.33 -38.35
C TRP A 574 14.54 12.95 -38.15
N GLU A 575 13.86 12.73 -37.03
CA GLU A 575 13.16 11.49 -36.77
C GLU A 575 11.87 11.73 -35.99
N HIS A 576 10.79 11.13 -36.47
CA HIS A 576 9.52 11.04 -35.75
C HIS A 576 9.17 9.57 -35.54
N ARG A 577 8.85 9.19 -34.31
CA ARG A 577 8.60 7.79 -33.95
C ARG A 577 7.38 7.65 -33.05
N ALA A 578 6.52 6.70 -33.38
CA ALA A 578 5.47 6.20 -32.50
C ALA A 578 5.91 4.87 -31.90
N THR A 579 5.84 4.75 -30.57
CA THR A 579 6.20 3.54 -29.82
C THR A 579 5.02 3.08 -28.99
N PHE A 580 4.78 1.77 -29.00
CA PHE A 580 3.79 1.11 -28.16
C PHE A 580 4.47 0.01 -27.36
N GLY A 581 4.01 -0.22 -26.14
CA GLY A 581 4.47 -1.36 -25.38
C GLY A 581 3.52 -1.77 -24.28
N PHE A 582 3.73 -2.99 -23.80
CA PHE A 582 2.98 -3.55 -22.68
C PHE A 582 3.90 -4.28 -21.71
N SER A 583 3.42 -4.45 -20.48
CA SER A 583 4.05 -5.30 -19.48
C SER A 583 3.02 -5.99 -18.59
N THR A 584 3.34 -7.20 -18.16
CA THR A 584 2.49 -8.00 -17.27
C THR A 584 3.31 -8.99 -16.45
N ARG A 585 2.68 -9.58 -15.43
CA ARG A 585 3.19 -10.73 -14.71
C ARG A 585 2.32 -11.95 -14.98
N TRP A 586 2.94 -13.07 -15.33
CA TRP A 586 2.25 -14.32 -15.66
C TRP A 586 3.04 -15.49 -15.07
N HIS A 587 2.42 -16.27 -14.17
CA HIS A 587 3.04 -17.44 -13.51
C HIS A 587 4.45 -17.19 -12.93
N GLY A 588 4.66 -16.05 -12.28
CA GLY A 588 5.96 -15.66 -11.71
C GLY A 588 6.96 -15.07 -12.71
N PHE A 589 6.63 -15.02 -14.00
CA PHE A 589 7.42 -14.34 -15.02
C PHE A 589 6.96 -12.90 -15.20
N ALA A 590 7.93 -11.99 -15.32
CA ALA A 590 7.71 -10.62 -15.78
C ALA A 590 7.91 -10.57 -17.30
N LEU A 591 6.82 -10.28 -18.03
CA LEU A 591 6.83 -10.17 -19.48
C LEU A 591 6.71 -8.70 -19.87
N ALA A 592 7.49 -8.28 -20.85
CA ALA A 592 7.35 -6.96 -21.46
C ALA A 592 7.69 -7.02 -22.94
N ALA A 593 6.94 -6.31 -23.76
CA ALA A 593 7.29 -6.07 -25.15
C ALA A 593 7.02 -4.62 -25.51
N ARG A 594 7.85 -4.08 -26.40
CA ARG A 594 7.64 -2.76 -27.00
C ARG A 594 8.09 -2.80 -28.45
N GLY A 595 7.44 -2.02 -29.28
CA GLY A 595 7.85 -1.79 -30.65
C GLY A 595 7.42 -0.42 -31.11
N GLY A 596 8.06 0.06 -32.17
CA GLY A 596 7.72 1.35 -32.72
C GLY A 596 8.05 1.42 -34.19
N MET A 597 7.42 2.38 -34.83
CA MET A 597 7.63 2.73 -36.22
C MET A 597 7.71 4.25 -36.36
N GLY A 598 8.42 4.70 -37.38
CA GLY A 598 8.67 6.11 -37.59
C GLY A 598 9.25 6.40 -38.96
N ARG A 599 9.55 7.67 -39.20
CA ARG A 599 10.34 8.11 -40.34
C ARG A 599 11.59 8.83 -39.85
N LEU A 600 12.67 8.63 -40.57
CA LEU A 600 13.90 9.40 -40.44
C LEU A 600 14.22 10.09 -41.77
N THR A 601 14.91 11.22 -41.71
CA THR A 601 15.44 11.94 -42.88
C THR A 601 16.85 12.40 -42.58
N GLU A 602 17.76 12.20 -43.53
CA GLU A 602 19.19 12.53 -43.43
C GLU A 602 19.60 13.50 -44.55
N ASP A 603 20.48 14.46 -44.24
CA ASP A 603 21.08 15.37 -45.21
C ASP A 603 22.60 15.48 -45.01
N PRO A 604 23.46 15.14 -46.00
CA PRO A 604 23.11 14.48 -47.26
C PRO A 604 22.71 13.02 -46.99
N GLY A 605 21.64 12.54 -47.62
CA GLY A 605 21.14 11.18 -47.37
C GLY A 605 19.74 10.92 -47.95
N SER A 606 19.05 9.92 -47.39
CA SER A 606 17.70 9.53 -47.80
C SER A 606 16.66 9.73 -46.68
N SER A 607 15.39 9.78 -47.08
CA SER A 607 14.26 9.64 -46.16
C SER A 607 13.86 8.17 -46.10
N ASP A 608 13.92 7.57 -44.91
CA ASP A 608 13.67 6.15 -44.71
C ASP A 608 12.66 5.89 -43.59
N TRP A 609 12.11 4.68 -43.58
CA TRP A 609 11.30 4.22 -42.47
C TRP A 609 12.17 3.66 -41.35
N LEU A 610 11.74 3.82 -40.10
CA LEU A 610 12.40 3.25 -38.94
C LEU A 610 11.45 2.32 -38.21
N TYR A 611 11.90 1.12 -37.89
CA TYR A 611 11.15 0.12 -37.13
C TYR A 611 12.01 -0.45 -36.02
N PHE A 612 11.42 -0.74 -34.88
CA PHE A 612 12.08 -1.55 -33.87
C PHE A 612 11.08 -2.37 -33.08
N TRP A 613 11.56 -3.47 -32.51
CA TRP A 613 10.84 -4.20 -31.48
C TRP A 613 11.82 -4.78 -30.47
N ARG A 614 11.33 -4.97 -29.25
CA ARG A 614 12.05 -5.56 -28.12
C ARG A 614 11.07 -6.36 -27.28
N ALA A 615 11.41 -7.60 -26.98
CA ALA A 615 10.70 -8.41 -26.02
C ALA A 615 11.64 -8.80 -24.86
N SER A 616 11.10 -8.94 -23.66
CA SER A 616 11.84 -9.46 -22.53
C SER A 616 10.99 -10.33 -21.64
N ILE A 617 11.61 -11.39 -21.13
CA ILE A 617 11.06 -12.27 -20.10
C ILE A 617 12.05 -12.28 -18.93
N GLY A 618 11.54 -12.14 -17.73
CA GLY A 618 12.36 -12.24 -16.52
C GLY A 618 11.65 -13.05 -15.44
N ARG A 619 12.42 -13.59 -14.51
CA ARG A 619 11.91 -14.34 -13.37
C ARG A 619 12.72 -14.01 -12.13
N ASP A 620 12.01 -13.67 -11.06
CA ASP A 620 12.58 -13.59 -9.72
C ASP A 620 12.64 -15.01 -9.14
N LEU A 621 13.83 -15.43 -8.73
CA LEU A 621 14.11 -16.75 -8.15
C LEU A 621 14.20 -16.65 -6.62
N GLY A 622 13.74 -15.54 -6.03
CA GLY A 622 13.77 -15.30 -4.59
C GLY A 622 15.20 -15.08 -4.10
N GLY A 623 15.61 -15.84 -3.08
CA GLY A 623 16.97 -15.75 -2.53
C GLY A 623 18.07 -16.14 -3.53
N ALA A 624 17.74 -16.77 -4.66
CA ALA A 624 18.71 -17.14 -5.69
C ALA A 624 18.91 -16.04 -6.76
N GLY A 625 18.37 -14.83 -6.55
CA GLY A 625 18.49 -13.71 -7.50
C GLY A 625 17.40 -13.71 -8.58
N GLY A 626 17.65 -13.04 -9.70
CA GLY A 626 16.70 -12.91 -10.80
C GLY A 626 17.38 -13.04 -12.16
N LEU A 627 16.67 -13.64 -13.10
CA LEU A 627 17.11 -13.80 -14.49
C LEU A 627 16.28 -12.93 -15.42
N ARG A 628 16.91 -12.43 -16.49
CA ARG A 628 16.24 -11.68 -17.54
C ARG A 628 16.84 -11.99 -18.91
N LEU A 629 15.98 -12.35 -19.85
CA LEU A 629 16.30 -12.46 -21.26
C LEU A 629 15.66 -11.30 -22.02
N VAL A 630 16.41 -10.70 -22.92
CA VAL A 630 15.94 -9.65 -23.82
C VAL A 630 16.34 -10.01 -25.24
N VAL A 631 15.39 -9.88 -26.15
CA VAL A 631 15.62 -9.98 -27.59
C VAL A 631 15.06 -8.75 -28.27
N GLY A 632 15.67 -8.34 -29.35
CA GLY A 632 15.13 -7.24 -30.14
C GLY A 632 15.82 -7.05 -31.47
N ARG A 633 15.20 -6.19 -32.26
CA ARG A 633 15.68 -5.78 -33.57
C ARG A 633 15.33 -4.33 -33.83
N THR A 634 16.24 -3.64 -34.50
CA THR A 634 16.00 -2.33 -35.11
C THR A 634 16.28 -2.47 -36.61
N ASP A 635 15.45 -1.84 -37.44
CA ASP A 635 15.57 -1.87 -38.89
C ASP A 635 15.21 -0.50 -39.47
N SER A 636 15.93 -0.07 -40.50
CA SER A 636 15.64 1.14 -41.26
C SER A 636 15.20 0.84 -42.70
N LYS A 637 15.06 -0.45 -43.09
CA LYS A 637 14.44 -0.84 -44.37
C LYS A 637 13.45 -2.01 -44.18
N GLN A 638 12.25 -1.83 -44.75
CA GLN A 638 11.03 -2.59 -44.48
C GLN A 638 11.14 -4.13 -44.53
N LEU A 639 10.16 -4.76 -43.87
CA LEU A 639 9.79 -6.19 -43.82
C LEU A 639 9.72 -6.96 -45.17
N ALA A 640 9.97 -6.34 -46.33
CA ALA A 640 9.59 -6.86 -47.65
C ALA A 640 10.74 -7.01 -48.69
N GLY A 641 11.94 -7.43 -48.24
CA GLY A 641 12.82 -8.23 -49.11
C GLY A 641 13.47 -7.60 -50.36
N VAL A 642 13.76 -6.29 -50.41
CA VAL A 642 14.53 -5.70 -51.53
C VAL A 642 15.77 -4.94 -51.02
N SER A 643 16.92 -5.17 -51.67
CA SER A 643 18.25 -4.60 -51.38
C SER A 643 18.29 -3.10 -51.67
N SER A 644 18.82 -2.23 -50.82
CA SER A 644 20.23 -1.89 -50.66
C SER A 644 20.41 -0.92 -49.46
N ALA A 645 21.57 -0.92 -48.78
CA ALA A 645 22.05 0.13 -47.84
C ALA A 645 21.16 0.58 -46.63
N GLY A 646 20.43 -0.29 -45.94
CA GLY A 646 19.72 0.05 -44.68
C GLY A 646 20.44 -0.44 -43.42
N TYR A 647 20.35 0.31 -42.31
CA TYR A 647 20.80 -0.11 -40.98
C TYR A 647 19.85 -1.14 -40.36
N ARG A 648 20.39 -2.30 -40.01
CA ARG A 648 19.68 -3.36 -39.27
C ARG A 648 20.54 -3.83 -38.12
N ARG A 649 19.98 -3.92 -36.92
CA ARG A 649 20.64 -4.49 -35.74
C ARG A 649 19.75 -5.49 -35.04
N THR A 650 20.23 -6.71 -34.85
CA THR A 650 19.60 -7.70 -33.96
C THR A 650 20.42 -7.81 -32.67
N TYR A 651 19.76 -7.89 -31.52
CA TYR A 651 20.45 -8.03 -30.24
C TYR A 651 19.75 -9.02 -29.31
N LEU A 652 20.57 -9.70 -28.52
CA LEU A 652 20.23 -10.68 -27.50
C LEU A 652 20.98 -10.31 -26.22
N SER A 653 20.30 -10.29 -25.09
CA SER A 653 20.91 -10.03 -23.79
C SER A 653 20.38 -11.00 -22.75
N LEU A 654 21.28 -11.68 -22.05
CA LEU A 654 20.99 -12.52 -20.90
C LEU A 654 21.60 -11.87 -19.66
N GLY A 655 20.77 -11.55 -18.67
CA GLY A 655 21.18 -10.94 -17.43
C GLY A 655 20.81 -11.77 -16.21
N TYR A 656 21.67 -11.74 -15.21
CA TYR A 656 21.45 -12.25 -13.86
C TYR A 656 21.70 -11.13 -12.85
N ILE A 657 20.87 -11.02 -11.82
CA ILE A 657 21.05 -10.10 -10.71
C ILE A 657 20.82 -10.81 -9.37
N TYR A 658 21.77 -10.67 -8.46
CA TYR A 658 21.67 -11.12 -7.08
C TYR A 658 21.55 -9.91 -6.15
N ARG A 659 20.72 -10.02 -5.12
CA ARG A 659 20.53 -9.00 -4.08
C ARG A 659 20.84 -9.62 -2.72
N PHE A 660 21.72 -8.99 -1.95
CA PHE A 660 22.21 -9.49 -0.67
C PHE A 660 21.19 -9.36 0.47
#